data_AF-A0A5S5C3T2-F1
#
_entry.id   AF-A0A5S5C3T2-F1
#
_cell.length_a   1.000
_cell.length_b   1.000
_cell.length_c   1.000
_cell.angle_alpha   90.00
_cell.angle_beta   90.00
_cell.angle_gamma   90.00
#
_symmetry.space_group_name_H-M   'P 1'
#
loop_
_entity.id
_entity.type
_entity.pdbx_description
1 polymer ?
#
loop_
_entity_poly.entity_id
_entity_poly.type
_entity_poly.pdbx_seq_one_letter_code
_entity_poly.pdbx_strand_id
1 'polypeptide(L)'
;MRNATNDYLTMHASLKEEGAYITAATQVTTPHPAVGSLLEDARADGPGLPSFPSVQFREGPWPPELQARIREAFGCDEEPDDEAYAIEIAATGIEVYAITARGSLYGAATLVRLAEEGRIRHGLVYNRPTCPVRGLKLYMPTREGMAYFKQFVDMLCRFQFNTVVIEVGGAMEYKKHPEINEGWVRYCEEMSAYSGKTIEIQDRTFPWYKNSIHVENGGGSFLTQDEVRELVAYCKERFLEVIPEVPSLSHCDYLLINHPELAERKNDPYPDTYCPSDERSYELLFDVLDEVLAVFEPRTAHVGHDEYYSIGLCERCKGKPAEQLYADDLRRIHGYLAERGVGTMIWCEKLIDAEDRQGEKWGGAERPMKSHVTGEPFGETIPATYRAIDLIPRDIQMLNWYWGMERQYDRLFLDRGMPLIYGNVEGPGFPDWKERIRDGARGGIISNWSETAEGNLQRNGVLFSMAYSAFLFWRDDYEESAYGHVVESAFEALYRDKNRRLLGRVARGTSYVEVIHTTDEYRAYKLFFDGVFLDQAEYRIGAYALEYEDGTEEQVPICYGHNISNKDRSWERIRSADPGPVKKEAYKVDDALFEVAYTTRPLPTAEGTYYRWTIENPHPDRTISRVRLIVDDPTAYSIFVKEMRAFPYSAVQPV
;
A
#
# COMPACT_ATOMS: atom_id res chain seq x y z
N MET A 1 24.17 -9.50 23.69
CA MET A 1 24.23 -8.07 23.31
C MET A 1 23.79 -7.98 21.86
N ARG A 2 22.63 -7.40 21.57
CA ARG A 2 22.21 -7.12 20.18
C ARG A 2 23.00 -5.88 19.74
N ASN A 3 24.02 -6.05 18.91
CA ASN A 3 24.69 -4.89 18.30
C ASN A 3 23.73 -4.34 17.25
N ALA A 4 23.08 -3.22 17.57
CA ALA A 4 22.03 -2.64 16.74
C ALA A 4 22.59 -2.22 15.37
N THR A 5 21.89 -2.64 14.33
CA THR A 5 21.86 -1.96 13.02
C THR A 5 20.80 -0.86 13.11
N ASN A 6 20.98 0.20 12.32
CA ASN A 6 19.95 1.21 12.10
C ASN A 6 18.91 0.75 11.07
N ASP A 7 19.07 -0.44 10.47
CA ASP A 7 18.04 -1.09 9.67
C ASP A 7 16.88 -1.55 10.57
N TYR A 8 15.80 -0.76 10.54
CA TYR A 8 14.60 -0.98 11.33
C TYR A 8 13.84 -2.27 10.96
N LEU A 9 14.10 -2.88 9.79
CA LEU A 9 13.52 -4.17 9.40
C LEU A 9 14.39 -5.37 9.76
N THR A 10 15.67 -5.17 10.10
CA THR A 10 16.56 -6.29 10.45
C THR A 10 16.31 -6.76 11.88
N MET A 11 15.67 -7.93 12.00
CA MET A 11 15.29 -8.54 13.28
C MET A 11 16.51 -8.94 14.12
N HIS A 12 17.40 -9.77 13.57
CA HIS A 12 18.53 -10.36 14.29
C HIS A 12 19.85 -10.05 13.62
N ALA A 13 20.73 -9.36 14.33
CA ALA A 13 22.07 -9.03 13.83
C ALA A 13 23.13 -9.14 14.95
N SER A 14 24.26 -9.72 14.59
CA SER A 14 25.48 -9.79 15.40
C SER A 14 26.63 -9.26 14.55
N LEU A 15 26.84 -7.95 14.62
CA LEU A 15 27.80 -7.22 13.80
C LEU A 15 29.00 -6.74 14.62
N LYS A 16 30.19 -6.83 14.03
CA LYS A 16 31.47 -6.35 14.58
C LYS A 16 31.72 -4.90 14.16
N GLU A 17 32.77 -4.28 14.67
CA GLU A 17 33.13 -2.94 14.23
C GLU A 17 33.79 -2.95 12.85
N GLU A 18 34.56 -3.97 12.48
CA GLU A 18 35.19 -4.04 11.16
C GLU A 18 34.18 -4.28 10.04
N GLY A 19 34.48 -3.81 8.83
CA GLY A 19 33.59 -3.93 7.68
C GLY A 19 34.24 -3.42 6.40
N ALA A 20 33.55 -3.62 5.28
CA ALA A 20 33.98 -3.22 3.95
C ALA A 20 32.77 -2.74 3.12
N TYR A 21 33.00 -2.33 1.88
CA TYR A 21 31.98 -1.86 0.95
C TYR A 21 31.73 -2.89 -0.15
N ILE A 22 30.50 -2.89 -0.69
CA ILE A 22 30.23 -3.46 -2.00
C ILE A 22 30.63 -2.37 -3.01
N THR A 23 31.52 -2.66 -3.94
CA THR A 23 31.99 -1.67 -4.95
C THR A 23 31.90 -2.27 -6.35
N ALA A 24 32.25 -1.51 -7.39
CA ALA A 24 32.35 -2.04 -8.76
C ALA A 24 33.32 -3.25 -8.90
N ALA A 25 34.27 -3.43 -7.99
CA ALA A 25 35.19 -4.57 -7.98
C ALA A 25 34.60 -5.83 -7.31
N THR A 26 33.53 -5.69 -6.53
CA THR A 26 32.87 -6.80 -5.85
C THR A 26 32.11 -7.67 -6.87
N GLN A 27 32.47 -8.94 -6.96
CA GLN A 27 31.79 -9.89 -7.85
C GLN A 27 30.46 -10.34 -7.23
N VAL A 28 29.35 -10.09 -7.91
CA VAL A 28 28.02 -10.52 -7.46
C VAL A 28 27.62 -11.77 -8.24
N THR A 29 27.24 -12.83 -7.52
CA THR A 29 26.75 -14.08 -8.11
C THR A 29 25.34 -14.38 -7.61
N THR A 30 24.36 -14.27 -8.50
CA THR A 30 22.95 -14.58 -8.23
C THR A 30 22.32 -15.24 -9.45
N PRO A 31 21.41 -16.21 -9.28
CA PRO A 31 20.66 -16.78 -10.39
C PRO A 31 19.56 -15.84 -10.92
N HIS A 32 19.22 -14.77 -10.21
CA HIS A 32 18.06 -13.91 -10.51
C HIS A 32 18.46 -12.48 -10.87
N PRO A 33 18.10 -11.98 -12.08
CA PRO A 33 18.37 -10.60 -12.48
C PRO A 33 17.81 -9.54 -11.55
N ALA A 34 16.59 -9.73 -11.03
CA ALA A 34 15.96 -8.77 -10.11
C ALA A 34 16.76 -8.58 -8.81
N VAL A 35 17.32 -9.67 -8.27
CA VAL A 35 18.19 -9.62 -7.08
C VAL A 35 19.48 -8.85 -7.37
N GLY A 36 20.10 -9.12 -8.53
CA GLY A 36 21.30 -8.42 -8.97
C GLY A 36 21.04 -6.92 -9.17
N SER A 37 19.97 -6.57 -9.87
CA SER A 37 19.56 -5.19 -10.12
C SER A 37 19.29 -4.42 -8.83
N LEU A 38 18.68 -5.06 -7.82
CA LEU A 38 18.45 -4.43 -6.52
C LEU A 38 19.77 -4.15 -5.79
N LEU A 39 20.72 -5.10 -5.83
CA LEU A 39 22.01 -4.96 -5.15
C LEU A 39 22.90 -3.87 -5.76
N GLU A 40 22.65 -3.43 -7.00
CA GLU A 40 23.36 -2.29 -7.58
C GLU A 40 23.17 -1.00 -6.76
N ASP A 41 22.04 -0.85 -6.06
CA ASP A 41 21.82 0.27 -5.14
C ASP A 41 22.74 0.22 -3.90
N ALA A 42 23.36 -0.93 -3.59
CA ALA A 42 24.30 -1.08 -2.48
C ALA A 42 25.75 -0.70 -2.85
N ARG A 43 26.04 -0.42 -4.12
CA ARG A 43 27.42 -0.15 -4.56
C ARG A 43 27.87 1.24 -4.12
N ALA A 44 28.99 1.28 -3.40
CA ALA A 44 29.69 2.51 -3.08
C ALA A 44 30.78 2.83 -4.12
N ASP A 45 30.88 4.11 -4.45
CA ASP A 45 31.91 4.66 -5.34
C ASP A 45 32.99 5.38 -4.52
N GLY A 46 34.27 5.07 -4.79
CA GLY A 46 35.39 5.77 -4.17
C GLY A 46 36.74 5.07 -4.38
N PRO A 47 37.83 5.82 -4.61
CA PRO A 47 39.15 5.22 -4.81
C PRO A 47 39.68 4.63 -3.50
N GLY A 48 40.14 3.37 -3.54
CA GLY A 48 40.81 2.72 -2.41
C GLY A 48 39.91 2.30 -1.25
N LEU A 49 38.59 2.28 -1.44
CA LEU A 49 37.67 1.75 -0.42
C LEU A 49 37.96 0.26 -0.15
N PRO A 50 38.01 -0.17 1.12
CA PRO A 50 38.10 -1.59 1.45
C PRO A 50 36.85 -2.28 0.92
N SER A 51 37.00 -3.25 0.03
CA SER A 51 35.88 -3.87 -0.68
C SER A 51 35.79 -5.36 -0.40
N PHE A 52 34.56 -5.88 -0.35
CA PHE A 52 34.35 -7.31 -0.35
C PHE A 52 34.75 -7.89 -1.71
N PRO A 53 35.42 -9.04 -1.74
CA PRO A 53 35.77 -9.69 -3.01
C PRO A 53 34.53 -10.22 -3.74
N SER A 54 33.53 -10.72 -3.02
CA SER A 54 32.30 -11.26 -3.62
C SER A 54 31.06 -11.14 -2.74
N VAL A 55 29.90 -11.13 -3.38
CA VAL A 55 28.58 -11.42 -2.78
C VAL A 55 27.99 -12.62 -3.51
N GLN A 56 27.63 -13.68 -2.79
CA GLN A 56 27.09 -14.92 -3.36
C GLN A 56 25.72 -15.24 -2.76
N PHE A 57 24.73 -15.44 -3.61
CA PHE A 57 23.39 -15.87 -3.21
C PHE A 57 23.29 -17.40 -3.33
N ARG A 58 22.90 -18.04 -2.23
CA ARG A 58 22.79 -19.49 -2.06
C ARG A 58 21.34 -19.86 -1.82
N GLU A 59 20.72 -20.44 -2.83
CA GLU A 59 19.35 -20.93 -2.76
C GLU A 59 19.31 -22.43 -2.41
N GLY A 60 18.38 -22.80 -1.54
CA GLY A 60 18.12 -24.18 -1.13
C GLY A 60 18.24 -24.41 0.38
N PRO A 61 18.31 -25.68 0.82
CA PRO A 61 18.40 -26.02 2.23
C PRO A 61 19.64 -25.41 2.90
N TRP A 62 19.45 -24.86 4.10
CA TRP A 62 20.53 -24.19 4.81
C TRP A 62 21.52 -25.20 5.40
N PRO A 63 22.84 -24.90 5.40
CA PRO A 63 23.82 -25.75 6.07
C PRO A 63 23.49 -25.90 7.57
N PRO A 64 23.61 -27.11 8.16
CA PRO A 64 23.36 -27.31 9.60
C PRO A 64 24.23 -26.42 10.50
N GLU A 65 25.47 -26.15 10.07
CA GLU A 65 26.40 -25.24 10.74
C GLU A 65 25.86 -23.79 10.79
N LEU A 66 25.20 -23.32 9.74
CA LEU A 66 24.57 -21.99 9.69
C LEU A 66 23.40 -21.92 10.67
N GLN A 67 22.53 -22.93 10.67
CA GLN A 67 21.42 -23.00 11.61
C GLN A 67 21.91 -23.05 13.07
N ALA A 68 22.97 -23.81 13.36
CA ALA A 68 23.59 -23.87 14.68
C ALA A 68 24.11 -22.49 15.12
N ARG A 69 24.77 -21.73 14.23
CA ARG A 69 25.23 -20.36 14.52
C ARG A 69 24.09 -19.38 14.75
N ILE A 70 23.01 -19.46 13.96
CA ILE A 70 21.80 -18.63 14.13
C ILE A 70 21.18 -18.89 15.51
N ARG A 71 21.05 -20.17 15.88
CA ARG A 71 20.56 -20.59 17.20
C ARG A 71 21.44 -20.08 18.33
N GLU A 72 22.75 -20.23 18.22
CA GLU A 72 23.71 -19.75 19.22
C GLU A 72 23.68 -18.22 19.36
N ALA A 73 23.61 -17.49 18.24
CA ALA A 73 23.67 -16.03 18.23
C ALA A 73 22.35 -15.37 18.67
N PHE A 74 21.21 -15.94 18.29
CA PHE A 74 19.91 -15.27 18.36
C PHE A 74 18.85 -16.05 19.15
N GLY A 75 19.10 -17.31 19.50
CA GLY A 75 18.11 -18.16 20.17
C GLY A 75 16.95 -18.58 19.26
N CYS A 76 17.12 -18.51 17.94
CA CYS A 76 16.12 -18.93 16.98
C CYS A 76 16.27 -20.42 16.67
N ASP A 77 15.36 -21.23 17.20
CA ASP A 77 15.34 -22.70 17.03
C ASP A 77 14.42 -23.17 15.87
N GLU A 78 13.62 -22.26 15.31
CA GLU A 78 12.63 -22.55 14.27
C GLU A 78 13.31 -22.80 12.92
N GLU A 79 12.73 -23.72 12.13
CA GLU A 79 13.17 -23.92 10.75
C GLU A 79 12.86 -22.65 9.92
N PRO A 80 13.78 -22.26 9.01
CA PRO A 80 13.55 -21.11 8.14
C PRO A 80 12.35 -21.36 7.22
N ASP A 81 11.46 -20.37 7.11
CA ASP A 81 10.41 -20.36 6.11
C ASP A 81 10.94 -19.99 4.71
N ASP A 82 10.08 -20.08 3.70
CA ASP A 82 10.42 -19.86 2.29
C ASP A 82 11.02 -18.47 2.01
N GLU A 83 10.75 -17.49 2.87
CA GLU A 83 11.15 -16.08 2.70
C GLU A 83 12.22 -15.64 3.71
N ALA A 84 12.57 -16.51 4.66
CA ALA A 84 13.66 -16.31 5.58
C ALA A 84 15.00 -16.24 4.84
N TYR A 85 15.93 -15.46 5.39
CA TYR A 85 17.28 -15.34 4.87
C TYR A 85 18.29 -15.12 5.99
N ALA A 86 19.52 -15.54 5.72
CA ALA A 86 20.68 -15.27 6.56
C ALA A 86 21.82 -14.68 5.72
N ILE A 87 22.56 -13.73 6.29
CA ILE A 87 23.67 -13.05 5.62
C ILE A 87 24.92 -13.24 6.48
N GLU A 88 25.88 -13.98 5.96
CA GLU A 88 27.21 -14.10 6.56
C GLU A 88 28.15 -13.10 5.91
N ILE A 89 28.69 -12.19 6.73
CA ILE A 89 29.50 -11.07 6.28
C ILE A 89 30.91 -11.27 6.83
N ALA A 90 31.84 -11.72 5.99
CA ALA A 90 33.22 -11.98 6.36
C ALA A 90 34.21 -11.20 5.49
N ALA A 91 35.45 -11.07 5.94
CA ALA A 91 36.51 -10.42 5.17
C ALA A 91 36.78 -11.11 3.82
N THR A 92 36.45 -12.40 3.71
CA THR A 92 36.57 -13.21 2.49
C THR A 92 35.39 -13.06 1.53
N GLY A 93 34.32 -12.36 1.90
CA GLY A 93 33.11 -12.19 1.08
C GLY A 93 31.81 -12.22 1.89
N ILE A 94 30.71 -11.95 1.21
CA ILE A 94 29.35 -12.02 1.73
C ILE A 94 28.63 -13.23 1.13
N GLU A 95 28.02 -14.06 1.97
CA GLU A 95 27.15 -15.16 1.55
C GLU A 95 25.72 -14.88 2.04
N VAL A 96 24.76 -14.86 1.12
CA VAL A 96 23.33 -14.72 1.42
C VAL A 96 22.66 -16.08 1.22
N TYR A 97 22.08 -16.64 2.26
CA TYR A 97 21.37 -17.92 2.24
C TYR A 97 19.87 -17.70 2.29
N ALA A 98 19.12 -18.35 1.40
CA ALA A 98 17.67 -18.33 1.37
C ALA A 98 17.15 -19.66 0.81
N ILE A 99 15.92 -20.06 1.15
CA ILE A 99 15.31 -21.25 0.55
C ILE A 99 14.85 -20.95 -0.88
N THR A 100 14.29 -19.76 -1.09
CA THR A 100 13.69 -19.34 -2.37
C THR A 100 14.30 -18.04 -2.90
N ALA A 101 14.04 -17.77 -4.18
CA ALA A 101 14.38 -16.52 -4.86
C ALA A 101 13.85 -15.27 -4.14
N ARG A 102 12.66 -15.37 -3.51
CA ARG A 102 12.06 -14.27 -2.76
C ARG A 102 12.84 -13.96 -1.48
N GLY A 103 13.29 -14.99 -0.76
CA GLY A 103 14.21 -14.81 0.37
C GLY A 103 15.55 -14.19 -0.07
N SER A 104 16.09 -14.60 -1.23
CA SER A 104 17.29 -13.96 -1.83
C SER A 104 17.08 -12.47 -2.10
N LEU A 105 15.90 -12.09 -2.65
CA LEU A 105 15.55 -10.70 -2.90
C LEU A 105 15.53 -9.87 -1.61
N TYR A 106 14.97 -10.41 -0.53
CA TYR A 106 14.92 -9.72 0.77
C TYR A 106 16.29 -9.65 1.46
N GLY A 107 17.14 -10.67 1.28
CA GLY A 107 18.54 -10.61 1.67
C GLY A 107 19.29 -9.49 0.95
N ALA A 108 19.06 -9.32 -0.36
CA ALA A 108 19.62 -8.20 -1.12
C ALA A 108 19.08 -6.84 -0.64
N ALA A 109 17.77 -6.72 -0.38
CA ALA A 109 17.17 -5.50 0.17
C ALA A 109 17.82 -5.10 1.51
N THR A 110 18.11 -6.09 2.36
CA THR A 110 18.82 -5.87 3.63
C THR A 110 20.25 -5.39 3.41
N LEU A 111 20.99 -5.99 2.46
CA LEU A 111 22.33 -5.52 2.11
C LEU A 111 22.34 -4.08 1.63
N VAL A 112 21.34 -3.67 0.82
CA VAL A 112 21.17 -2.27 0.39
C VAL A 112 21.02 -1.37 1.61
N ARG A 113 20.10 -1.67 2.54
CA ARG A 113 19.91 -0.86 3.76
C ARG A 113 21.14 -0.82 4.66
N LEU A 114 21.86 -1.94 4.79
CA LEU A 114 23.13 -1.96 5.54
C LEU A 114 24.22 -1.11 4.86
N ALA A 115 24.24 -1.01 3.54
CA ALA A 115 25.16 -0.16 2.80
C ALA A 115 24.85 1.34 2.95
N GLU A 116 23.58 1.70 3.20
CA GLU A 116 23.18 3.08 3.50
C GLU A 116 23.77 3.60 4.83
N GLU A 117 24.13 2.70 5.76
CA GLU A 117 24.88 3.03 6.98
C GLU A 117 26.39 3.27 6.71
N GLY A 118 26.83 3.15 5.46
CA GLY A 118 28.23 3.24 5.05
C GLY A 118 28.86 1.88 4.85
N ARG A 119 29.93 1.56 5.59
CA ARG A 119 30.59 0.25 5.46
C ARG A 119 29.70 -0.84 6.06
N ILE A 120 29.51 -1.94 5.32
CA ILE A 120 28.79 -3.10 5.82
C ILE A 120 29.71 -3.84 6.80
N ARG A 121 29.27 -3.93 8.05
CA ARG A 121 30.01 -4.53 9.16
C ARG A 121 30.03 -6.05 9.06
N HIS A 122 31.17 -6.68 9.38
CA HIS A 122 31.32 -8.13 9.45
C HIS A 122 30.40 -8.73 10.53
N GLY A 123 29.85 -9.91 10.28
CA GLY A 123 28.94 -10.54 11.23
C GLY A 123 27.95 -11.51 10.60
N LEU A 124 26.86 -11.73 11.33
CA LEU A 124 25.73 -12.56 10.91
C LEU A 124 24.46 -11.73 11.03
N VAL A 125 23.62 -11.76 9.99
CA VAL A 125 22.25 -11.24 10.00
C VAL A 125 21.31 -12.41 9.73
N TYR A 126 20.18 -12.44 10.41
CA TYR A 126 19.10 -13.38 10.19
C TYR A 126 17.76 -12.64 10.25
N ASN A 127 16.87 -12.95 9.33
CA ASN A 127 15.52 -12.40 9.33
C ASN A 127 14.51 -13.40 8.79
N ARG A 128 13.27 -13.28 9.28
CA ARG A 128 12.11 -14.02 8.79
C ARG A 128 10.84 -13.18 8.97
N PRO A 129 9.83 -13.29 8.08
CA PRO A 129 8.58 -12.58 8.26
C PRO A 129 7.79 -13.11 9.46
N THR A 130 6.95 -12.26 10.04
CA THR A 130 6.01 -12.65 11.11
C THR A 130 4.68 -13.17 10.55
N CYS A 131 4.38 -12.86 9.29
CA CYS A 131 3.16 -13.30 8.60
C CYS A 131 3.41 -13.60 7.11
N PRO A 132 2.68 -14.56 6.52
CA PRO A 132 2.88 -14.95 5.12
C PRO A 132 2.31 -13.97 4.08
N VAL A 133 1.36 -13.09 4.43
CA VAL A 133 0.76 -12.13 3.48
C VAL A 133 1.08 -10.70 3.88
N ARG A 134 1.79 -9.99 3.01
CA ARG A 134 2.21 -8.60 3.19
C ARG A 134 1.97 -7.87 1.88
N GLY A 135 0.82 -7.24 1.75
CA GLY A 135 0.34 -6.77 0.46
C GLY A 135 -0.05 -5.30 0.38
N LEU A 136 -0.19 -4.85 -0.86
CA LEU A 136 -0.93 -3.64 -1.21
C LEU A 136 -2.03 -3.95 -2.22
N LYS A 137 -3.20 -3.34 -2.04
CA LYS A 137 -4.26 -3.25 -3.05
C LYS A 137 -4.16 -1.90 -3.75
N LEU A 138 -4.15 -1.92 -5.08
CA LEU A 138 -3.97 -0.75 -5.93
C LEU A 138 -5.02 -0.74 -7.04
N TYR A 139 -5.36 0.44 -7.53
CA TYR A 139 -5.96 0.57 -8.85
C TYR A 139 -4.94 0.27 -9.95
N MET A 140 -5.43 -0.20 -11.09
CA MET A 140 -4.67 -0.27 -12.32
C MET A 140 -4.09 1.12 -12.63
N PRO A 141 -2.78 1.25 -12.93
CA PRO A 141 -2.19 2.54 -13.24
C PRO A 141 -2.65 3.05 -14.61
N THR A 142 -2.45 4.35 -14.83
CA THR A 142 -2.54 4.96 -16.16
C THR A 142 -1.37 4.52 -17.05
N ARG A 143 -1.50 4.72 -18.37
CA ARG A 143 -0.41 4.45 -19.31
C ARG A 143 0.82 5.33 -18.99
N GLU A 144 0.59 6.60 -18.66
CA GLU A 144 1.61 7.55 -18.23
C GLU A 144 2.20 7.17 -16.86
N GLY A 145 1.36 6.66 -15.95
CA GLY A 145 1.73 6.23 -14.60
C GLY A 145 2.51 4.91 -14.54
N MET A 146 2.59 4.15 -15.63
CA MET A 146 3.26 2.84 -15.67
C MET A 146 4.72 2.89 -15.19
N ALA A 147 5.45 3.95 -15.53
CA ALA A 147 6.84 4.13 -15.10
C ALA A 147 6.94 4.29 -13.57
N TYR A 148 6.03 5.06 -12.97
CA TYR A 148 5.96 5.21 -11.53
C TYR A 148 5.49 3.93 -10.84
N PHE A 149 4.48 3.24 -11.39
CA PHE A 149 4.02 1.94 -10.88
C PHE A 149 5.19 0.95 -10.74
N LYS A 150 6.04 0.85 -11.76
CA LYS A 150 7.25 0.00 -11.72
C LYS A 150 8.22 0.41 -10.62
N GLN A 151 8.46 1.71 -10.42
CA GLN A 151 9.29 2.22 -9.33
C GLN A 151 8.68 1.91 -7.95
N PHE A 152 7.35 1.99 -7.85
CA PHE A 152 6.62 1.66 -6.64
C PHE A 152 6.69 0.17 -6.33
N VAL A 153 6.58 -0.70 -7.34
CA VAL A 153 6.82 -2.14 -7.18
C VAL A 153 8.24 -2.44 -6.70
N ASP A 154 9.25 -1.71 -7.19
CA ASP A 154 10.62 -1.83 -6.64
C ASP A 154 10.67 -1.39 -5.17
N MET A 155 9.92 -0.36 -4.78
CA MET A 155 9.79 0.10 -3.39
C MET A 155 9.17 -1.00 -2.52
N LEU A 156 8.08 -1.64 -2.97
CA LEU A 156 7.48 -2.77 -2.26
C LEU A 156 8.50 -3.87 -1.95
N CYS A 157 9.41 -4.15 -2.89
CA CYS A 157 10.48 -5.13 -2.70
C CYS A 157 11.49 -4.68 -1.64
N ARG A 158 11.88 -3.39 -1.62
CA ARG A 158 12.79 -2.82 -0.62
C ARG A 158 12.21 -2.82 0.79
N PHE A 159 10.89 -2.63 0.90
CA PHE A 159 10.11 -2.75 2.14
C PHE A 159 9.61 -4.18 2.41
N GLN A 160 10.06 -5.15 1.61
CA GLN A 160 9.84 -6.59 1.81
C GLN A 160 8.37 -7.05 1.82
N PHE A 161 7.54 -6.41 1.00
CA PHE A 161 6.18 -6.87 0.66
C PHE A 161 6.23 -8.01 -0.36
N ASN A 162 5.21 -8.85 -0.39
CA ASN A 162 5.15 -10.04 -1.27
C ASN A 162 3.89 -10.17 -2.12
N THR A 163 2.89 -9.30 -1.93
CA THR A 163 1.59 -9.43 -2.58
C THR A 163 1.14 -8.07 -3.15
N VAL A 164 0.58 -8.08 -4.36
CA VAL A 164 -0.12 -6.92 -4.93
C VAL A 164 -1.49 -7.40 -5.42
N VAL A 165 -2.54 -6.76 -4.93
CA VAL A 165 -3.90 -6.89 -5.46
C VAL A 165 -4.13 -5.73 -6.42
N ILE A 166 -4.54 -6.02 -7.65
CA ILE A 166 -4.79 -5.00 -8.68
C ILE A 166 -6.26 -5.05 -9.04
N GLU A 167 -6.98 -3.97 -8.76
CA GLU A 167 -8.35 -3.85 -9.23
C GLU A 167 -8.39 -3.69 -10.74
N VAL A 168 -9.02 -4.65 -11.40
CA VAL A 168 -9.16 -4.69 -12.85
C VAL A 168 -10.41 -3.93 -13.26
N GLY A 169 -11.61 -4.38 -12.84
CA GLY A 169 -12.88 -3.72 -13.20
C GLY A 169 -12.96 -3.37 -14.69
N GLY A 170 -13.33 -2.11 -15.00
CA GLY A 170 -13.31 -1.60 -16.38
C GLY A 170 -11.93 -1.19 -16.92
N ALA A 171 -10.87 -1.26 -16.11
CA ALA A 171 -9.55 -0.70 -16.43
C ALA A 171 -8.62 -1.63 -17.25
N MET A 172 -9.13 -2.74 -17.77
CA MET A 172 -8.44 -3.60 -18.74
C MET A 172 -9.30 -3.76 -20.00
N GLU A 173 -8.65 -3.88 -21.16
CA GLU A 173 -9.29 -4.20 -22.43
C GLU A 173 -9.95 -5.59 -22.41
N TYR A 174 -11.26 -5.59 -22.67
CA TYR A 174 -12.05 -6.78 -22.99
C TYR A 174 -12.28 -6.89 -24.49
N LYS A 175 -11.74 -7.93 -25.12
CA LYS A 175 -11.84 -8.12 -26.58
C LYS A 175 -13.13 -8.79 -26.98
N LYS A 176 -13.69 -9.64 -26.12
CA LYS A 176 -14.98 -10.31 -26.37
C LYS A 176 -16.15 -9.36 -26.14
N HIS A 177 -15.98 -8.41 -25.21
CA HIS A 177 -16.97 -7.41 -24.82
C HIS A 177 -16.42 -5.98 -24.99
N PRO A 178 -16.11 -5.53 -26.23
CA PRO A 178 -15.57 -4.19 -26.47
C PRO A 178 -16.50 -3.06 -25.99
N GLU A 179 -17.80 -3.34 -25.87
CA GLU A 179 -18.76 -2.43 -25.28
C GLU A 179 -18.40 -2.07 -23.83
N ILE A 180 -17.86 -2.98 -23.03
CA ILE A 180 -17.43 -2.67 -21.64
C ILE A 180 -16.36 -1.56 -21.65
N ASN A 181 -15.42 -1.65 -22.58
CA ASN A 181 -14.33 -0.68 -22.72
C ASN A 181 -14.88 0.73 -23.02
N GLU A 182 -15.79 0.84 -24.00
CA GLU A 182 -16.43 2.10 -24.38
C GLU A 182 -17.35 2.64 -23.27
N GLY A 183 -18.05 1.75 -22.57
CA GLY A 183 -18.91 2.08 -21.43
C GLY A 183 -18.14 2.65 -20.25
N TRP A 184 -17.02 2.00 -19.90
CA TRP A 184 -16.14 2.42 -18.81
C TRP A 184 -15.61 3.83 -19.02
N VAL A 185 -15.04 4.12 -20.20
CA VAL A 185 -14.50 5.46 -20.51
C VAL A 185 -15.58 6.52 -20.38
N ARG A 186 -16.75 6.30 -20.99
CA ARG A 186 -17.87 7.25 -20.92
C ARG A 186 -18.38 7.46 -19.50
N TYR A 187 -18.51 6.38 -18.73
CA TYR A 187 -18.92 6.44 -17.33
C TYR A 187 -17.93 7.25 -16.51
N CYS A 188 -16.63 7.02 -16.70
CA CYS A 188 -15.61 7.72 -15.95
C CYS A 188 -15.47 9.19 -16.33
N GLU A 189 -15.60 9.54 -17.60
CA GLU A 189 -15.71 10.94 -18.05
C GLU A 189 -16.88 11.65 -17.35
N GLU A 190 -18.02 10.99 -17.24
CA GLU A 190 -19.18 11.54 -16.57
C GLU A 190 -18.92 11.71 -15.07
N MET A 191 -18.41 10.68 -14.39
CA MET A 191 -18.18 10.70 -12.94
C MET A 191 -17.05 11.65 -12.53
N SER A 192 -16.12 11.93 -13.45
CA SER A 192 -14.99 12.85 -13.23
C SER A 192 -15.28 14.30 -13.60
N ALA A 193 -16.52 14.66 -13.95
CA ALA A 193 -16.87 16.02 -14.40
C ALA A 193 -16.47 17.12 -13.40
N TYR A 194 -16.46 16.81 -12.10
CA TYR A 194 -15.87 17.64 -11.05
C TYR A 194 -15.51 16.77 -9.83
N SER A 195 -14.49 17.20 -9.07
CA SER A 195 -14.06 16.53 -7.85
C SER A 195 -15.21 16.46 -6.84
N GLY A 196 -15.52 15.24 -6.36
CA GLY A 196 -16.60 14.95 -5.42
C GLY A 196 -17.98 14.67 -6.03
N LYS A 197 -18.12 14.66 -7.38
CA LYS A 197 -19.39 14.27 -8.04
C LYS A 197 -19.83 12.86 -7.65
N THR A 198 -18.90 11.92 -7.61
CA THR A 198 -19.08 10.54 -7.15
C THR A 198 -19.71 10.46 -5.75
N ILE A 199 -19.23 11.27 -4.79
CA ILE A 199 -19.80 11.35 -3.44
C ILE A 199 -21.24 11.90 -3.47
N GLU A 200 -21.50 12.89 -4.33
CA GLU A 200 -22.87 13.40 -4.52
C GLU A 200 -23.82 12.33 -5.09
N ILE A 201 -23.35 11.54 -6.06
CA ILE A 201 -24.09 10.40 -6.62
C ILE A 201 -24.38 9.37 -5.53
N GLN A 202 -23.37 9.03 -4.73
CA GLN A 202 -23.47 8.01 -3.69
C GLN A 202 -24.40 8.42 -2.55
N ASP A 203 -24.25 9.64 -2.04
CA ASP A 203 -24.85 10.03 -0.76
C ASP A 203 -26.12 10.87 -0.88
N ARG A 204 -26.35 11.50 -2.05
CA ARG A 204 -27.30 12.63 -2.14
C ARG A 204 -28.25 12.56 -3.33
N THR A 205 -27.95 11.76 -4.35
CA THR A 205 -28.70 11.79 -5.61
C THR A 205 -29.90 10.85 -5.60
N PHE A 206 -29.76 9.67 -4.98
CA PHE A 206 -30.76 8.62 -5.03
C PHE A 206 -31.33 8.27 -3.64
N PRO A 207 -32.60 7.83 -3.55
CA PRO A 207 -33.20 7.38 -2.30
C PRO A 207 -32.82 5.93 -1.93
N TRP A 208 -31.63 5.47 -2.32
CA TRP A 208 -31.01 4.19 -1.95
C TRP A 208 -29.49 4.35 -1.87
N TYR A 209 -28.80 3.41 -1.22
CA TYR A 209 -27.34 3.39 -1.25
C TYR A 209 -26.79 2.98 -2.61
N LYS A 210 -25.69 3.62 -2.99
CA LYS A 210 -24.83 3.24 -4.09
C LYS A 210 -23.50 2.74 -3.55
N ASN A 211 -22.83 1.90 -4.32
CA ASN A 211 -21.45 1.53 -4.09
C ASN A 211 -20.49 2.71 -4.27
N SER A 212 -19.30 2.65 -3.66
CA SER A 212 -18.21 3.57 -3.99
C SER A 212 -17.83 3.47 -5.46
N ILE A 213 -17.57 4.64 -6.07
CA ILE A 213 -17.33 4.77 -7.51
C ILE A 213 -15.82 4.92 -7.75
N HIS A 214 -15.20 3.88 -8.30
CA HIS A 214 -13.75 3.78 -8.50
C HIS A 214 -13.27 4.42 -9.80
N VAL A 215 -13.68 5.67 -10.04
CA VAL A 215 -13.47 6.39 -11.31
C VAL A 215 -11.99 6.60 -11.67
N GLU A 216 -11.11 6.63 -10.68
CA GLU A 216 -9.66 6.79 -10.87
C GLU A 216 -8.97 5.49 -11.32
N ASN A 217 -9.67 4.35 -11.35
CA ASN A 217 -9.09 3.09 -11.79
C ASN A 217 -8.73 3.16 -13.29
N GLY A 218 -7.47 2.83 -13.64
CA GLY A 218 -6.93 3.06 -14.99
C GLY A 218 -6.91 4.52 -15.42
N GLY A 219 -7.07 5.48 -14.49
CA GLY A 219 -7.27 6.91 -14.76
C GLY A 219 -8.56 7.22 -15.51
N GLY A 220 -9.61 6.43 -15.29
CA GLY A 220 -10.87 6.55 -16.03
C GLY A 220 -10.80 5.99 -17.45
N SER A 221 -9.74 5.24 -17.77
CA SER A 221 -9.57 4.53 -19.04
C SER A 221 -9.16 3.09 -18.77
N PHE A 222 -8.69 2.39 -19.81
CA PHE A 222 -8.24 1.00 -19.71
C PHE A 222 -6.89 0.79 -20.41
N LEU A 223 -6.13 -0.18 -19.89
CA LEU A 223 -4.91 -0.66 -20.52
C LEU A 223 -5.22 -1.82 -21.47
N THR A 224 -4.47 -1.93 -22.57
CA THR A 224 -4.54 -3.11 -23.44
C THR A 224 -4.09 -4.36 -22.68
N GLN A 225 -4.54 -5.54 -23.11
CA GLN A 225 -4.12 -6.78 -22.45
C GLN A 225 -2.59 -6.99 -22.47
N ASP A 226 -1.89 -6.50 -23.49
CA ASP A 226 -0.44 -6.60 -23.58
C ASP A 226 0.26 -5.69 -22.57
N GLU A 227 -0.27 -4.48 -22.35
CA GLU A 227 0.23 -3.57 -21.30
C GLU A 227 0.01 -4.16 -19.90
N VAL A 228 -1.15 -4.79 -19.67
CA VAL A 228 -1.41 -5.47 -18.39
C VAL A 228 -0.51 -6.70 -18.22
N ARG A 229 -0.26 -7.49 -19.28
CA ARG A 229 0.73 -8.59 -19.24
C ARG A 229 2.13 -8.09 -18.86
N GLU A 230 2.56 -6.97 -19.43
CA GLU A 230 3.86 -6.36 -19.10
C GLU A 230 3.92 -5.95 -17.62
N LEU A 231 2.85 -5.33 -17.12
CA LEU A 231 2.73 -4.94 -15.71
C LEU A 231 2.81 -6.18 -14.79
N VAL A 232 2.00 -7.21 -15.07
CA VAL A 232 1.96 -8.45 -14.29
C VAL A 232 3.32 -9.15 -14.32
N ALA A 233 3.96 -9.22 -15.49
CA ALA A 233 5.30 -9.79 -15.63
C ALA A 233 6.33 -9.03 -14.76
N TYR A 234 6.28 -7.70 -14.77
CA TYR A 234 7.20 -6.89 -13.96
C TYR A 234 7.10 -7.19 -12.45
N CYS A 235 5.87 -7.38 -11.94
CA CYS A 235 5.62 -7.79 -10.56
C CYS A 235 6.11 -9.23 -10.29
N LYS A 236 5.78 -10.18 -11.18
CA LYS A 236 6.17 -11.60 -11.04
C LYS A 236 7.68 -11.82 -11.13
N GLU A 237 8.39 -11.06 -11.96
CA GLU A 237 9.86 -11.05 -12.05
C GLU A 237 10.54 -10.64 -10.74
N ARG A 238 9.80 -9.92 -9.88
CA ARG A 238 10.21 -9.54 -8.51
C ARG A 238 9.60 -10.43 -7.45
N PHE A 239 9.12 -11.59 -7.87
CA PHE A 239 8.56 -12.63 -7.02
C PHE A 239 7.33 -12.19 -6.22
N LEU A 240 6.62 -11.13 -6.63
CA LEU A 240 5.36 -10.74 -6.02
C LEU A 240 4.24 -11.69 -6.48
N GLU A 241 3.35 -12.06 -5.56
CA GLU A 241 2.05 -12.63 -5.91
C GLU A 241 1.17 -11.51 -6.46
N VAL A 242 0.59 -11.71 -7.65
CA VAL A 242 -0.27 -10.72 -8.32
C VAL A 242 -1.68 -11.27 -8.37
N ILE A 243 -2.58 -10.65 -7.62
CA ILE A 243 -3.98 -11.06 -7.49
C ILE A 243 -4.84 -10.06 -8.27
N PRO A 244 -5.50 -10.44 -9.37
CA PRO A 244 -6.49 -9.59 -9.99
C PRO A 244 -7.72 -9.51 -9.09
N GLU A 245 -8.19 -8.30 -8.84
CA GLU A 245 -9.50 -8.03 -8.27
C GLU A 245 -10.49 -7.69 -9.38
N VAL A 246 -11.50 -8.54 -9.54
CA VAL A 246 -12.59 -8.35 -10.52
C VAL A 246 -13.87 -8.16 -9.73
N PRO A 247 -14.26 -6.90 -9.43
CA PRO A 247 -15.48 -6.64 -8.68
C PRO A 247 -16.67 -7.35 -9.34
N SER A 248 -17.34 -8.15 -8.52
CA SER A 248 -18.46 -9.02 -8.90
C SER A 248 -19.56 -8.89 -7.85
N LEU A 249 -20.79 -9.18 -8.26
CA LEU A 249 -22.06 -8.95 -7.57
C LEU A 249 -22.41 -7.47 -7.40
N SER A 250 -21.53 -6.72 -6.74
CA SER A 250 -21.55 -5.27 -6.49
C SER A 250 -20.35 -4.59 -7.17
N HIS A 251 -20.30 -3.25 -7.17
CA HIS A 251 -19.29 -2.45 -7.92
C HIS A 251 -19.18 -2.85 -9.41
N CYS A 252 -20.29 -3.30 -9.98
CA CYS A 252 -20.37 -3.82 -11.34
C CYS A 252 -20.80 -2.76 -12.36
N ASP A 253 -20.67 -1.46 -12.05
CA ASP A 253 -21.02 -0.36 -12.96
C ASP A 253 -20.35 -0.52 -14.33
N TYR A 254 -19.10 -0.99 -14.35
CA TYR A 254 -18.35 -1.26 -15.58
C TYR A 254 -19.02 -2.29 -16.51
N LEU A 255 -19.71 -3.29 -15.95
CA LEU A 255 -20.52 -4.24 -16.70
C LEU A 255 -21.89 -3.64 -17.05
N LEU A 256 -22.55 -3.03 -16.07
CA LEU A 256 -23.98 -2.78 -16.12
C LEU A 256 -24.35 -1.47 -16.81
N ILE A 257 -23.42 -0.53 -17.01
CA ILE A 257 -23.69 0.71 -17.73
C ILE A 257 -24.15 0.47 -19.17
N ASN A 258 -23.70 -0.62 -19.80
CA ASN A 258 -24.15 -1.06 -21.13
C ASN A 258 -25.07 -2.28 -21.08
N HIS A 259 -25.23 -2.90 -19.92
CA HIS A 259 -26.12 -4.05 -19.69
C HIS A 259 -27.13 -3.80 -18.55
N PRO A 260 -27.90 -2.68 -18.56
CA PRO A 260 -28.82 -2.36 -17.48
C PRO A 260 -29.95 -3.39 -17.33
N GLU A 261 -30.23 -4.18 -18.38
CA GLU A 261 -31.16 -5.31 -18.34
C GLU A 261 -30.72 -6.43 -17.39
N LEU A 262 -29.46 -6.45 -16.93
CA LEU A 262 -28.94 -7.40 -15.95
C LEU A 262 -28.97 -6.87 -14.51
N ALA A 263 -29.20 -5.56 -14.31
CA ALA A 263 -29.14 -4.93 -12.99
C ALA A 263 -30.17 -5.49 -11.99
N GLU A 264 -29.81 -5.58 -10.71
CA GLU A 264 -30.74 -5.95 -9.64
C GLU A 264 -31.76 -4.83 -9.38
N ARG A 265 -31.33 -3.57 -9.46
CA ARG A 265 -32.20 -2.39 -9.39
C ARG A 265 -32.42 -1.81 -10.79
N LYS A 266 -33.56 -2.15 -11.42
CA LYS A 266 -33.85 -1.79 -12.84
C LYS A 266 -34.04 -0.29 -13.12
N ASN A 267 -34.31 0.51 -12.10
CA ASN A 267 -34.56 1.95 -12.23
C ASN A 267 -33.33 2.80 -11.84
N ASP A 268 -32.19 2.17 -11.55
CA ASP A 268 -30.93 2.89 -11.32
C ASP A 268 -30.33 3.29 -12.66
N PRO A 269 -30.04 4.59 -12.90
CA PRO A 269 -29.35 5.02 -14.12
C PRO A 269 -27.87 4.62 -14.15
N TYR A 270 -27.25 4.34 -13.01
CA TYR A 270 -25.86 3.88 -12.87
C TYR A 270 -25.84 2.59 -12.07
N PRO A 271 -26.42 1.49 -12.58
CA PRO A 271 -26.56 0.26 -11.79
C PRO A 271 -25.20 -0.30 -11.38
N ASP A 272 -25.03 -0.58 -10.08
CA ASP A 272 -23.78 -1.09 -9.48
C ASP A 272 -23.85 -2.57 -9.10
N THR A 273 -25.04 -3.16 -9.15
CA THR A 273 -25.30 -4.52 -8.67
C THR A 273 -26.04 -5.33 -9.74
N TYR A 274 -25.50 -6.48 -10.15
CA TYR A 274 -26.18 -7.36 -11.11
C TYR A 274 -27.17 -8.29 -10.41
N CYS A 275 -28.12 -8.86 -11.16
CA CYS A 275 -29.04 -9.87 -10.66
C CYS A 275 -28.34 -11.24 -10.55
N PRO A 276 -28.09 -11.79 -9.35
CA PRO A 276 -27.45 -13.10 -9.18
C PRO A 276 -28.38 -14.29 -9.53
N SER A 277 -29.64 -14.00 -9.90
CA SER A 277 -30.60 -15.01 -10.34
C SER A 277 -30.82 -15.03 -11.86
N ASP A 278 -30.07 -14.25 -12.62
CA ASP A 278 -30.11 -14.25 -14.09
C ASP A 278 -28.84 -14.91 -14.64
N GLU A 279 -29.00 -16.01 -15.37
CA GLU A 279 -27.86 -16.76 -15.94
C GLU A 279 -26.99 -15.89 -16.86
N ARG A 280 -27.59 -14.89 -17.51
CA ARG A 280 -26.89 -13.95 -18.40
C ARG A 280 -25.88 -13.07 -17.65
N SER A 281 -26.08 -12.83 -16.35
CA SER A 281 -25.08 -12.15 -15.51
C SER A 281 -23.78 -12.96 -15.46
N TYR A 282 -23.89 -14.28 -15.33
CA TYR A 282 -22.74 -15.17 -15.30
C TYR A 282 -22.12 -15.39 -16.68
N GLU A 283 -22.92 -15.43 -17.75
CA GLU A 283 -22.38 -15.46 -19.12
C GLU A 283 -21.42 -14.29 -19.36
N LEU A 284 -21.84 -13.06 -19.04
CA LEU A 284 -21.02 -11.86 -19.17
C LEU A 284 -19.81 -11.85 -18.22
N LEU A 285 -20.05 -12.13 -16.92
CA LEU A 285 -18.99 -12.11 -15.91
C LEU A 285 -17.91 -13.16 -16.19
N PHE A 286 -18.29 -14.36 -16.63
CA PHE A 286 -17.35 -15.45 -16.87
C PHE A 286 -16.53 -15.25 -18.14
N ASP A 287 -17.11 -14.58 -19.14
CA ASP A 287 -16.37 -14.12 -20.32
C ASP A 287 -15.31 -13.08 -19.94
N VAL A 288 -15.65 -12.13 -19.08
CA VAL A 288 -14.71 -11.15 -18.48
C VAL A 288 -13.62 -11.84 -17.67
N LEU A 289 -13.99 -12.76 -16.77
CA LEU A 289 -13.04 -13.50 -15.95
C LEU A 289 -12.07 -14.33 -16.80
N ASP A 290 -12.51 -14.99 -17.88
CA ASP A 290 -11.63 -15.76 -18.75
C ASP A 290 -10.52 -14.88 -19.37
N GLU A 291 -10.85 -13.66 -19.81
CA GLU A 291 -9.86 -12.72 -20.35
C GLU A 291 -8.87 -12.25 -19.26
N VAL A 292 -9.37 -11.95 -18.05
CA VAL A 292 -8.52 -11.55 -16.90
C VAL A 292 -7.58 -12.68 -16.50
N LEU A 293 -8.10 -13.90 -16.35
CA LEU A 293 -7.30 -15.06 -15.96
C LEU A 293 -6.22 -15.39 -17.00
N ALA A 294 -6.52 -15.21 -18.29
CA ALA A 294 -5.55 -15.39 -19.37
C ALA A 294 -4.44 -14.32 -19.39
N VAL A 295 -4.69 -13.12 -18.86
CA VAL A 295 -3.70 -12.04 -18.76
C VAL A 295 -2.86 -12.17 -17.49
N PHE A 296 -3.52 -12.44 -16.36
CA PHE A 296 -2.86 -12.46 -15.05
C PHE A 296 -2.19 -13.79 -14.73
N GLU A 297 -2.73 -14.91 -15.22
CA GLU A 297 -2.37 -16.27 -14.81
C GLU A 297 -2.20 -16.38 -13.28
N PRO A 298 -3.24 -16.07 -12.48
CA PRO A 298 -3.11 -15.93 -11.04
C PRO A 298 -3.28 -17.28 -10.32
N ARG A 299 -2.75 -17.38 -9.10
CA ARG A 299 -3.10 -18.50 -8.20
C ARG A 299 -4.42 -18.25 -7.47
N THR A 300 -4.75 -16.99 -7.25
CA THR A 300 -5.97 -16.54 -6.57
C THR A 300 -6.53 -15.33 -7.32
N ALA A 301 -7.85 -15.28 -7.52
CA ALA A 301 -8.56 -14.09 -7.98
C ALA A 301 -9.41 -13.53 -6.83
N HIS A 302 -9.36 -12.21 -6.64
CA HIS A 302 -10.24 -11.49 -5.74
C HIS A 302 -11.51 -11.09 -6.50
N VAL A 303 -12.70 -11.33 -5.95
CA VAL A 303 -13.96 -11.13 -6.68
C VAL A 303 -14.83 -10.01 -6.11
N GLY A 304 -14.28 -9.17 -5.23
CA GLY A 304 -14.99 -8.04 -4.61
C GLY A 304 -15.96 -8.54 -3.55
N HIS A 305 -17.26 -8.39 -3.83
CA HIS A 305 -18.41 -8.75 -2.99
C HIS A 305 -18.60 -7.89 -1.72
N ASP A 306 -17.95 -6.75 -1.69
CA ASP A 306 -18.11 -5.66 -0.75
C ASP A 306 -19.37 -4.82 -1.04
N GLU A 307 -19.86 -4.10 -0.04
CA GLU A 307 -20.90 -3.08 -0.22
C GLU A 307 -22.19 -3.54 -0.94
N TYR A 308 -22.50 -4.85 -0.94
CA TYR A 308 -23.76 -5.35 -1.49
C TYR A 308 -24.97 -4.74 -0.77
N TYR A 309 -25.67 -3.80 -1.42
CA TYR A 309 -26.77 -3.01 -0.84
C TYR A 309 -28.12 -3.24 -1.55
N SER A 310 -28.11 -3.42 -2.88
CA SER A 310 -29.32 -3.70 -3.66
C SER A 310 -29.57 -5.21 -3.73
N ILE A 311 -30.43 -5.74 -2.85
CA ILE A 311 -30.58 -7.19 -2.66
C ILE A 311 -32.05 -7.61 -2.75
N GLY A 312 -32.38 -8.58 -3.60
CA GLY A 312 -33.71 -9.19 -3.62
C GLY A 312 -34.83 -8.31 -4.20
N LEU A 313 -34.47 -7.36 -5.07
CA LEU A 313 -35.33 -6.30 -5.59
C LEU A 313 -36.02 -6.67 -6.90
N CYS A 314 -35.29 -7.30 -7.83
CA CYS A 314 -35.85 -7.61 -9.15
C CYS A 314 -36.81 -8.81 -9.08
N GLU A 315 -37.66 -8.97 -10.11
CA GLU A 315 -38.65 -10.06 -10.16
C GLU A 315 -38.05 -11.48 -10.04
N ARG A 316 -36.77 -11.67 -10.41
CA ARG A 316 -36.09 -12.98 -10.27
C ARG A 316 -35.56 -13.25 -8.87
N CYS A 317 -35.20 -12.20 -8.12
CA CYS A 317 -34.60 -12.30 -6.79
C CYS A 317 -35.62 -12.09 -5.68
N LYS A 318 -36.73 -11.39 -5.96
CA LYS A 318 -37.78 -11.06 -5.01
C LYS A 318 -38.31 -12.29 -4.29
N GLY A 319 -38.31 -12.22 -2.96
CA GLY A 319 -38.77 -13.30 -2.08
C GLY A 319 -37.73 -14.39 -1.80
N LYS A 320 -36.52 -14.32 -2.38
CA LYS A 320 -35.41 -15.20 -2.01
C LYS A 320 -34.67 -14.63 -0.79
N PRO A 321 -34.17 -15.48 0.13
CA PRO A 321 -33.34 -15.03 1.24
C PRO A 321 -32.04 -14.36 0.75
N ALA A 322 -31.67 -13.24 1.36
CA ALA A 322 -30.48 -12.46 0.97
C ALA A 322 -29.19 -13.26 1.17
N GLU A 323 -29.08 -14.01 2.26
CA GLU A 323 -27.95 -14.90 2.53
C GLU A 323 -27.80 -16.00 1.47
N GLN A 324 -28.92 -16.46 0.88
CA GLN A 324 -28.90 -17.47 -0.18
C GLN A 324 -28.47 -16.85 -1.51
N LEU A 325 -28.97 -15.65 -1.85
CA LEU A 325 -28.56 -14.92 -3.05
C LEU A 325 -27.05 -14.65 -3.04
N TYR A 326 -26.52 -14.15 -1.92
CA TYR A 326 -25.09 -13.89 -1.74
C TYR A 326 -24.26 -15.17 -1.81
N ALA A 327 -24.69 -16.24 -1.11
CA ALA A 327 -23.94 -17.50 -1.09
C ALA A 327 -23.96 -18.24 -2.44
N ASP A 328 -25.09 -18.22 -3.16
CA ASP A 328 -25.19 -18.88 -4.46
C ASP A 328 -24.33 -18.19 -5.53
N ASP A 329 -24.25 -16.86 -5.49
CA ASP A 329 -23.35 -16.10 -6.36
C ASP A 329 -21.89 -16.49 -6.12
N LEU A 330 -21.46 -16.48 -4.85
CA LEU A 330 -20.12 -16.88 -4.44
C LEU A 330 -19.78 -18.32 -4.83
N ARG A 331 -20.71 -19.26 -4.64
CA ARG A 331 -20.49 -20.67 -5.02
C ARG A 331 -20.31 -20.83 -6.53
N ARG A 332 -21.04 -20.07 -7.35
CA ARG A 332 -20.92 -20.12 -8.81
C ARG A 332 -19.56 -19.62 -9.25
N ILE A 333 -19.14 -18.45 -8.75
CA ILE A 333 -17.84 -17.87 -9.10
C ILE A 333 -16.69 -18.72 -8.55
N HIS A 334 -16.78 -19.18 -7.30
CA HIS A 334 -15.81 -20.11 -6.70
C HIS A 334 -15.68 -21.39 -7.52
N GLY A 335 -16.79 -22.03 -7.89
CA GLY A 335 -16.78 -23.24 -8.73
C GLY A 335 -16.12 -22.99 -10.09
N TYR A 336 -16.45 -21.88 -10.73
CA TYR A 336 -15.87 -21.49 -12.03
C TYR A 336 -14.36 -21.29 -11.98
N LEU A 337 -13.86 -20.63 -10.93
CA LEU A 337 -12.43 -20.43 -10.68
C LEU A 337 -11.72 -21.74 -10.31
N ALA A 338 -12.35 -22.56 -9.47
CA ALA A 338 -11.80 -23.85 -9.02
C ALA A 338 -11.61 -24.84 -10.18
N GLU A 339 -12.53 -24.87 -11.17
CA GLU A 339 -12.37 -25.66 -12.40
C GLU A 339 -11.12 -25.28 -13.22
N ARG A 340 -10.63 -24.06 -13.04
CA ARG A 340 -9.40 -23.53 -13.66
C ARG A 340 -8.18 -23.60 -12.74
N GLY A 341 -8.32 -24.17 -11.54
CA GLY A 341 -7.25 -24.26 -10.55
C GLY A 341 -6.91 -22.93 -9.86
N VAL A 342 -7.83 -21.97 -9.88
CA VAL A 342 -7.65 -20.63 -9.29
C VAL A 342 -8.43 -20.55 -7.98
N GLY A 343 -7.78 -20.09 -6.90
CA GLY A 343 -8.43 -19.83 -5.61
C GLY A 343 -9.28 -18.55 -5.63
N THR A 344 -10.19 -18.41 -4.67
CA THR A 344 -11.07 -17.25 -4.55
C THR A 344 -10.76 -16.43 -3.30
N MET A 345 -10.75 -15.10 -3.43
CA MET A 345 -10.67 -14.14 -2.33
C MET A 345 -11.84 -13.17 -2.42
N ILE A 346 -12.35 -12.70 -1.27
CA ILE A 346 -13.43 -11.70 -1.20
C ILE A 346 -13.16 -10.68 -0.11
N TRP A 347 -13.76 -9.49 -0.25
CA TRP A 347 -14.08 -8.65 0.88
C TRP A 347 -15.14 -9.37 1.72
N CYS A 348 -14.83 -9.64 3.00
CA CYS A 348 -15.65 -10.53 3.82
C CYS A 348 -16.59 -9.80 4.80
N GLU A 349 -16.73 -8.48 4.71
CA GLU A 349 -17.49 -7.68 5.67
C GLU A 349 -18.99 -8.00 5.64
N LYS A 350 -19.52 -8.42 4.48
CA LYS A 350 -20.90 -8.90 4.34
C LYS A 350 -21.16 -10.25 5.01
N LEU A 351 -20.14 -10.89 5.57
CA LEU A 351 -20.27 -12.12 6.36
C LEU A 351 -20.29 -11.85 7.88
N ILE A 352 -20.20 -10.58 8.30
CA ILE A 352 -20.05 -10.19 9.71
C ILE A 352 -21.35 -9.56 10.23
N ASP A 353 -21.93 -10.13 11.30
CA ASP A 353 -23.06 -9.53 12.04
C ASP A 353 -22.51 -8.58 13.12
N ALA A 354 -21.92 -7.47 12.69
CA ALA A 354 -21.29 -6.54 13.60
C ALA A 354 -22.32 -5.60 14.24
N GLU A 355 -22.15 -5.34 15.54
CA GLU A 355 -22.91 -4.35 16.29
C GLU A 355 -21.96 -3.41 17.05
N ASP A 356 -22.23 -2.11 16.99
CA ASP A 356 -21.47 -1.12 17.74
C ASP A 356 -21.89 -1.06 19.24
N ARG A 357 -21.27 -0.18 20.05
CA ARG A 357 -21.62 -0.09 21.48
C ARG A 357 -22.94 0.63 21.71
N GLN A 358 -23.37 1.40 20.72
CA GLN A 358 -24.62 2.12 20.65
C GLN A 358 -25.75 1.24 20.10
N GLY A 359 -25.44 0.00 19.67
CA GLY A 359 -26.38 -0.95 19.12
C GLY A 359 -26.57 -0.83 17.60
N GLU A 360 -25.76 -0.02 16.91
CA GLU A 360 -25.85 0.16 15.46
C GLU A 360 -25.26 -1.05 14.74
N LYS A 361 -25.91 -1.46 13.65
CA LYS A 361 -25.57 -2.65 12.89
C LYS A 361 -24.65 -2.33 11.70
N TRP A 362 -23.65 -3.18 11.50
CA TRP A 362 -22.58 -3.03 10.50
C TRP A 362 -22.32 -4.32 9.72
N GLY A 363 -21.55 -4.21 8.64
CA GLY A 363 -21.19 -5.34 7.79
C GLY A 363 -22.41 -5.97 7.10
N GLY A 364 -22.58 -7.27 7.30
CA GLY A 364 -23.67 -8.08 6.76
C GLY A 364 -24.92 -8.15 7.63
N ALA A 365 -25.00 -7.40 8.73
CA ALA A 365 -26.18 -7.31 9.56
C ALA A 365 -27.35 -6.61 8.85
N GLU A 366 -28.59 -7.00 9.17
CA GLU A 366 -29.77 -6.29 8.70
C GLU A 366 -29.81 -4.88 9.30
N ARG A 367 -29.97 -3.86 8.45
CA ARG A 367 -29.97 -2.46 8.90
C ARG A 367 -30.75 -1.54 7.97
N PRO A 368 -31.40 -0.49 8.49
CA PRO A 368 -31.95 0.57 7.63
C PRO A 368 -30.82 1.32 6.93
N MET A 369 -31.04 1.74 5.68
CA MET A 369 -30.15 2.74 5.06
C MET A 369 -30.29 4.06 5.81
N LYS A 370 -29.17 4.75 6.05
CA LYS A 370 -29.08 6.04 6.76
C LYS A 370 -28.28 7.04 5.95
N SER A 371 -28.76 8.28 5.86
CA SER A 371 -28.05 9.31 5.11
C SER A 371 -26.68 9.56 5.74
N HIS A 372 -25.61 9.56 4.94
CA HIS A 372 -24.27 9.91 5.41
C HIS A 372 -24.18 11.36 5.90
N VAL A 373 -25.12 12.23 5.50
CA VAL A 373 -25.16 13.65 5.89
C VAL A 373 -25.94 13.86 7.19
N THR A 374 -27.14 13.29 7.31
CA THR A 374 -28.03 13.56 8.45
C THR A 374 -28.04 12.45 9.50
N GLY A 375 -27.57 11.24 9.17
CA GLY A 375 -27.69 10.04 9.99
C GLY A 375 -29.10 9.47 10.07
N GLU A 376 -30.09 10.14 9.46
CA GLU A 376 -31.49 9.73 9.50
C GLU A 376 -31.75 8.57 8.54
N PRO A 377 -32.62 7.61 8.90
CA PRO A 377 -33.04 6.55 8.01
C PRO A 377 -33.67 7.08 6.72
N PHE A 378 -33.33 6.48 5.59
CA PHE A 378 -33.94 6.74 4.29
C PHE A 378 -34.06 5.44 3.49
N GLY A 379 -34.80 5.45 2.39
CA GLY A 379 -34.84 4.31 1.47
C GLY A 379 -35.36 3.02 2.08
N GLU A 380 -34.71 1.91 1.72
CA GLU A 380 -35.10 0.53 2.07
C GLU A 380 -34.22 -0.02 3.22
N THR A 381 -34.63 -1.15 3.80
CA THR A 381 -33.78 -1.91 4.74
C THR A 381 -32.86 -2.82 3.93
N ILE A 382 -31.57 -2.80 4.24
CA ILE A 382 -30.60 -3.75 3.70
C ILE A 382 -30.80 -5.07 4.46
N PRO A 383 -31.17 -6.17 3.79
CA PRO A 383 -31.40 -7.45 4.45
C PRO A 383 -30.08 -8.08 4.93
N ALA A 384 -30.17 -8.94 5.94
CA ALA A 384 -29.00 -9.64 6.47
C ALA A 384 -28.37 -10.61 5.46
N THR A 385 -27.06 -10.52 5.29
CA THR A 385 -26.25 -11.43 4.47
C THR A 385 -25.30 -12.30 5.30
N TYR A 386 -25.01 -11.93 6.56
CA TYR A 386 -23.96 -12.57 7.37
C TYR A 386 -24.12 -14.09 7.54
N ARG A 387 -25.36 -14.59 7.46
CA ARG A 387 -25.69 -16.02 7.54
C ARG A 387 -25.13 -16.83 6.38
N ALA A 388 -24.73 -16.18 5.28
CA ALA A 388 -24.09 -16.80 4.14
C ALA A 388 -22.75 -17.46 4.50
N ILE A 389 -22.12 -17.07 5.62
CA ILE A 389 -20.84 -17.65 6.07
C ILE A 389 -20.90 -19.17 6.24
N ASP A 390 -22.05 -19.73 6.60
CA ASP A 390 -22.25 -21.17 6.77
C ASP A 390 -22.66 -21.87 5.46
N LEU A 391 -22.87 -21.10 4.39
CA LEU A 391 -23.32 -21.58 3.09
C LEU A 391 -22.20 -21.62 2.06
N ILE A 392 -21.11 -20.88 2.23
CA ILE A 392 -20.04 -20.76 1.25
C ILE A 392 -18.88 -21.75 1.49
N PRO A 393 -18.08 -22.07 0.45
CA PRO A 393 -16.86 -22.86 0.60
C PRO A 393 -15.87 -22.25 1.59
N ARG A 394 -15.25 -23.10 2.42
CA ARG A 394 -14.37 -22.67 3.53
C ARG A 394 -12.95 -22.31 3.10
N ASP A 395 -12.57 -22.67 1.89
CA ASP A 395 -11.26 -22.40 1.28
C ASP A 395 -11.17 -21.01 0.65
N ILE A 396 -12.30 -20.27 0.56
CA ILE A 396 -12.29 -18.86 0.13
C ILE A 396 -11.48 -18.04 1.13
N GLN A 397 -10.58 -17.20 0.62
CA GLN A 397 -9.76 -16.30 1.42
C GLN A 397 -10.57 -15.06 1.80
N MET A 398 -10.65 -14.79 3.10
CA MET A 398 -11.41 -13.69 3.69
C MET A 398 -10.48 -12.47 3.82
N LEU A 399 -10.63 -11.51 2.92
CA LEU A 399 -10.01 -10.20 3.05
C LEU A 399 -10.93 -9.32 3.89
N ASN A 400 -10.60 -9.17 5.17
CA ASN A 400 -11.43 -8.42 6.11
C ASN A 400 -11.23 -6.93 5.88
N TRP A 401 -12.25 -6.24 5.36
CA TRP A 401 -12.29 -4.79 5.35
C TRP A 401 -12.24 -4.31 6.79
N TYR A 402 -11.07 -3.90 7.27
CA TYR A 402 -10.89 -3.62 8.69
C TYR A 402 -11.55 -2.30 9.08
N TRP A 403 -12.76 -2.39 9.61
CA TRP A 403 -13.49 -1.25 10.19
C TRP A 403 -13.09 -0.97 11.63
N GLY A 404 -11.94 -1.42 12.13
CA GLY A 404 -11.68 -1.35 13.57
C GLY A 404 -12.66 -2.22 14.37
N MET A 405 -13.00 -3.41 13.87
CA MET A 405 -13.91 -4.30 14.59
C MET A 405 -13.19 -5.07 15.68
N GLU A 406 -13.94 -5.40 16.74
CA GLU A 406 -13.43 -6.15 17.87
C GLU A 406 -12.87 -7.52 17.46
N ARG A 407 -11.72 -7.93 18.02
CA ARG A 407 -11.05 -9.21 17.70
C ARG A 407 -11.96 -10.44 17.79
N GLN A 408 -13.06 -10.38 18.54
CA GLN A 408 -14.06 -11.46 18.58
C GLN A 408 -14.70 -11.76 17.22
N TYR A 409 -14.81 -10.77 16.32
CA TYR A 409 -15.37 -11.00 14.98
C TYR A 409 -14.42 -11.81 14.09
N ASP A 410 -13.11 -11.81 14.36
CA ASP A 410 -12.15 -12.65 13.64
C ASP A 410 -12.46 -14.14 13.84
N ARG A 411 -13.00 -14.50 15.01
CA ARG A 411 -13.37 -15.89 15.36
C ARG A 411 -14.41 -16.46 14.41
N LEU A 412 -15.27 -15.62 13.82
CA LEU A 412 -16.24 -16.05 12.82
C LEU A 412 -15.58 -16.84 11.69
N PHE A 413 -14.40 -16.39 11.24
CA PHE A 413 -13.64 -17.01 10.17
C PHE A 413 -12.68 -18.08 10.70
N LEU A 414 -11.92 -17.76 11.76
CA LEU A 414 -10.87 -18.63 12.28
C LEU A 414 -11.43 -19.95 12.84
N ASP A 415 -12.57 -19.93 13.55
CA ASP A 415 -13.21 -21.15 14.07
C ASP A 415 -13.78 -22.04 12.96
N ARG A 416 -14.05 -21.47 11.77
CA ARG A 416 -14.50 -22.20 10.59
C ARG A 416 -13.34 -22.71 9.73
N GLY A 417 -12.10 -22.34 10.06
CA GLY A 417 -10.92 -22.65 9.26
C GLY A 417 -10.83 -21.85 7.96
N MET A 418 -11.52 -20.71 7.87
CA MET A 418 -11.48 -19.84 6.70
C MET A 418 -10.24 -18.94 6.78
N PRO A 419 -9.38 -18.87 5.74
CA PRO A 419 -8.18 -18.05 5.77
C PRO A 419 -8.51 -16.56 5.95
N LEU A 420 -8.04 -15.96 7.05
CA LEU A 420 -8.27 -14.54 7.35
C LEU A 420 -7.03 -13.70 7.03
N ILE A 421 -7.21 -12.67 6.21
CA ILE A 421 -6.21 -11.64 5.90
C ILE A 421 -6.88 -10.29 6.18
N TYR A 422 -6.19 -9.34 6.81
CA TYR A 422 -6.74 -8.00 6.97
C TYR A 422 -6.52 -7.19 5.70
N GLY A 423 -7.57 -6.58 5.16
CA GLY A 423 -7.47 -5.53 4.16
C GLY A 423 -7.70 -4.15 4.79
N ASN A 424 -7.43 -3.08 4.04
CA ASN A 424 -7.48 -1.70 4.55
C ASN A 424 -6.63 -1.50 5.82
N VAL A 425 -5.45 -2.16 5.87
CA VAL A 425 -4.55 -2.04 7.01
C VAL A 425 -3.98 -0.62 7.09
N GLU A 426 -4.35 0.10 8.15
CA GLU A 426 -3.73 1.35 8.58
C GLU A 426 -2.76 1.05 9.72
N GLY A 427 -1.48 0.77 9.41
CA GLY A 427 -0.51 0.25 10.39
C GLY A 427 -0.48 0.97 11.74
N PRO A 428 -0.33 2.32 11.79
CA PRO A 428 -0.33 3.08 13.04
C PRO A 428 -1.62 2.98 13.86
N GLY A 429 -2.75 2.78 13.15
CA GLY A 429 -4.10 2.68 13.68
C GLY A 429 -4.50 1.27 14.12
N PHE A 430 -3.74 0.24 13.72
CA PHE A 430 -4.11 -1.16 13.85
C PHE A 430 -3.68 -1.74 15.22
N PRO A 431 -4.62 -2.16 16.09
CA PRO A 431 -4.28 -2.70 17.40
C PRO A 431 -4.11 -4.22 17.41
N ASP A 432 -3.41 -4.72 18.43
CA ASP A 432 -3.34 -6.13 18.79
C ASP A 432 -2.81 -7.01 17.63
N TRP A 433 -1.91 -6.44 16.81
CA TRP A 433 -1.35 -7.10 15.62
C TRP A 433 -0.75 -8.47 15.96
N LYS A 434 0.09 -8.50 17.00
CA LYS A 434 0.79 -9.71 17.45
C LYS A 434 -0.18 -10.81 17.89
N GLU A 435 -1.22 -10.44 18.61
CA GLU A 435 -2.28 -11.34 19.06
C GLU A 435 -3.09 -11.88 17.89
N ARG A 436 -3.44 -11.04 16.91
CA ARG A 436 -4.22 -11.43 15.73
C ARG A 436 -3.44 -12.39 14.84
N ILE A 437 -2.14 -12.17 14.65
CA ILE A 437 -1.26 -13.14 13.95
C ILE A 437 -1.15 -14.45 14.74
N ARG A 438 -0.97 -14.39 16.06
CA ARG A 438 -0.93 -15.59 16.93
C ARG A 438 -2.21 -16.42 16.85
N ASP A 439 -3.36 -15.79 16.68
CA ASP A 439 -4.65 -16.47 16.53
C ASP A 439 -4.87 -17.18 15.19
N GLY A 440 -4.03 -16.88 14.20
CA GLY A 440 -4.07 -17.51 12.88
C GLY A 440 -4.41 -16.59 11.71
N ALA A 441 -4.52 -15.27 11.93
CA ALA A 441 -4.57 -14.33 10.80
C ALA A 441 -3.27 -14.42 9.98
N ARG A 442 -3.40 -14.38 8.66
CA ARG A 442 -2.30 -14.63 7.72
C ARG A 442 -1.49 -13.39 7.36
N GLY A 443 -1.90 -12.21 7.82
CA GLY A 443 -1.21 -10.96 7.55
C GLY A 443 -2.16 -9.85 7.10
N GLY A 444 -1.63 -8.92 6.31
CA GLY A 444 -2.28 -7.66 6.01
C GLY A 444 -2.03 -7.15 4.59
N ILE A 445 -3.04 -6.49 4.03
CA ILE A 445 -3.02 -5.79 2.75
C ILE A 445 -3.47 -4.35 3.00
N ILE A 446 -2.61 -3.40 2.65
CA ILE A 446 -2.89 -1.97 2.73
C ILE A 446 -3.58 -1.57 1.42
N SER A 447 -4.65 -0.79 1.46
CA SER A 447 -5.38 -0.44 0.25
C SER A 447 -5.19 1.01 -0.15
N ASN A 448 -5.02 1.25 -1.44
CA ASN A 448 -5.19 2.54 -2.07
C ASN A 448 -6.48 2.55 -2.89
N TRP A 449 -7.34 3.53 -2.63
CA TRP A 449 -8.65 3.72 -3.29
C TRP A 449 -8.67 4.96 -4.20
N SER A 450 -7.51 5.29 -4.77
CA SER A 450 -7.31 6.44 -5.66
C SER A 450 -6.27 6.11 -6.73
N GLU A 451 -5.96 7.07 -7.60
CA GLU A 451 -4.93 6.86 -8.63
C GLU A 451 -3.61 6.35 -8.00
N THR A 452 -2.99 5.36 -8.66
CA THR A 452 -1.68 4.82 -8.27
C THR A 452 -0.55 5.77 -8.69
N ALA A 453 -0.52 6.95 -8.06
CA ALA A 453 0.43 8.03 -8.28
C ALA A 453 1.10 8.46 -6.97
N GLU A 454 2.32 9.00 -7.07
CA GLU A 454 3.13 9.36 -5.90
C GLU A 454 2.41 10.32 -4.94
N GLY A 455 1.83 11.39 -5.50
CA GLY A 455 1.08 12.38 -4.74
C GLY A 455 -0.07 11.74 -3.97
N ASN A 456 -0.87 10.90 -4.62
CA ASN A 456 -2.03 10.25 -4.02
C ASN A 456 -1.62 9.27 -2.91
N LEU A 457 -0.65 8.39 -3.18
CA LEU A 457 -0.16 7.42 -2.20
C LEU A 457 0.46 8.10 -0.96
N GLN A 458 1.15 9.21 -1.18
CA GLN A 458 1.69 10.02 -0.09
C GLN A 458 0.56 10.72 0.68
N ARG A 459 -0.28 11.51 -0.01
CA ARG A 459 -1.29 12.37 0.61
C ARG A 459 -2.37 11.58 1.35
N ASN A 460 -2.68 10.36 0.91
CA ASN A 460 -3.61 9.47 1.60
C ASN A 460 -2.96 8.68 2.75
N GLY A 461 -1.66 8.90 3.05
CA GLY A 461 -0.94 8.20 4.11
C GLY A 461 -0.60 6.73 3.78
N VAL A 462 -0.81 6.28 2.55
CA VAL A 462 -0.56 4.89 2.12
C VAL A 462 0.93 4.55 2.22
N LEU A 463 1.81 5.45 1.78
CA LEU A 463 3.27 5.24 1.90
C LEU A 463 3.70 5.11 3.37
N PHE A 464 3.16 5.96 4.25
CA PHE A 464 3.45 5.88 5.68
C PHE A 464 2.95 4.57 6.30
N SER A 465 1.70 4.19 6.00
CA SER A 465 1.14 2.90 6.44
C SER A 465 1.98 1.73 5.94
N MET A 466 2.48 1.79 4.70
CA MET A 466 3.38 0.77 4.12
C MET A 466 4.67 0.65 4.92
N ALA A 467 5.39 1.75 5.15
CA ALA A 467 6.66 1.73 5.88
C ALA A 467 6.49 1.31 7.35
N TYR A 468 5.42 1.75 8.01
CA TYR A 468 5.07 1.35 9.37
C TYR A 468 4.73 -0.15 9.43
N SER A 469 3.86 -0.62 8.52
CA SER A 469 3.41 -2.01 8.51
C SER A 469 4.52 -2.98 8.13
N ALA A 470 5.51 -2.56 7.32
CA ALA A 470 6.71 -3.36 7.08
C ALA A 470 7.40 -3.76 8.40
N PHE A 471 7.44 -2.85 9.39
CA PHE A 471 7.94 -3.16 10.73
C PHE A 471 7.09 -4.23 11.41
N LEU A 472 5.76 -4.07 11.42
CA LEU A 472 4.82 -5.04 11.99
C LEU A 472 4.98 -6.44 11.37
N PHE A 473 5.25 -6.49 10.07
CA PHE A 473 5.32 -7.72 9.31
C PHE A 473 6.65 -8.46 9.40
N TRP A 474 7.71 -7.79 9.89
CA TRP A 474 9.06 -8.34 9.96
C TRP A 474 9.68 -8.31 11.37
N ARG A 475 9.03 -7.68 12.35
CA ARG A 475 9.54 -7.60 13.73
C ARG A 475 8.75 -8.48 14.68
N ASP A 476 9.37 -9.55 15.15
CA ASP A 476 8.82 -10.49 16.13
C ASP A 476 8.78 -9.90 17.56
N ASP A 477 9.59 -8.87 17.79
CA ASP A 477 9.68 -8.10 19.02
C ASP A 477 8.85 -6.80 19.01
N TYR A 478 7.97 -6.63 18.02
CA TYR A 478 6.98 -5.54 18.07
C TYR A 478 6.13 -5.65 19.34
N GLU A 479 5.98 -4.50 20.00
CA GLU A 479 5.11 -4.27 21.14
C GLU A 479 4.44 -2.91 20.95
N GLU A 480 3.21 -2.75 21.46
CA GLU A 480 2.43 -1.51 21.30
C GLU A 480 3.15 -0.25 21.86
N SER A 481 4.05 -0.43 22.84
CA SER A 481 4.87 0.63 23.42
C SER A 481 5.98 1.14 22.49
N ALA A 482 6.32 0.40 21.43
CA ALA A 482 7.32 0.79 20.45
C ALA A 482 6.82 1.86 19.45
N TYR A 483 5.54 2.25 19.52
CA TYR A 483 4.88 3.12 18.56
C TYR A 483 5.72 4.34 18.11
N GLY A 484 6.21 5.15 19.05
CA GLY A 484 6.99 6.35 18.71
C GLY A 484 8.28 6.02 17.93
N HIS A 485 8.98 4.96 18.31
CA HIS A 485 10.16 4.49 17.59
C HIS A 485 9.83 4.01 16.17
N VAL A 486 8.72 3.29 15.99
CA VAL A 486 8.30 2.81 14.66
C VAL A 486 7.89 3.98 13.76
N VAL A 487 7.17 4.98 14.30
CA VAL A 487 6.80 6.21 13.58
C VAL A 487 8.05 6.94 13.07
N GLU A 488 9.02 7.19 13.94
CA GLU A 488 10.27 7.86 13.55
C GLU A 488 11.06 7.06 12.51
N SER A 489 11.12 5.73 12.68
CA SER A 489 11.82 4.84 11.76
C SER A 489 11.15 4.78 10.38
N ALA A 490 9.82 4.76 10.33
CA ALA A 490 9.05 4.79 9.08
C ALA A 490 9.26 6.10 8.31
N PHE A 491 9.25 7.25 9.00
CA PHE A 491 9.56 8.54 8.38
C PHE A 491 10.98 8.58 7.82
N GLU A 492 11.97 8.13 8.59
CA GLU A 492 13.36 8.08 8.14
C GLU A 492 13.53 7.14 6.93
N ALA A 493 12.93 5.95 6.97
CA ALA A 493 13.02 4.97 5.89
C ALA A 493 12.44 5.50 4.59
N LEU A 494 11.25 6.11 4.62
CA LEU A 494 10.63 6.71 3.43
C LEU A 494 11.43 7.90 2.91
N TYR A 495 11.88 8.79 3.79
CA TYR A 495 12.67 9.95 3.41
C TYR A 495 14.01 9.54 2.79
N ARG A 496 14.67 8.49 3.32
CA ARG A 496 15.87 7.91 2.70
C ARG A 496 15.55 7.29 1.34
N ASP A 497 14.49 6.51 1.21
CA ASP A 497 14.11 5.89 -0.06
C ASP A 497 13.85 6.95 -1.15
N LYS A 498 13.10 8.00 -0.83
CA LYS A 498 12.84 9.15 -1.72
C LYS A 498 14.14 9.77 -2.22
N ASN A 499 15.07 9.99 -1.29
CA ASN A 499 16.29 10.76 -1.54
C ASN A 499 17.52 9.88 -1.81
N ARG A 500 17.35 8.57 -2.00
CA ARG A 500 18.46 7.59 -2.08
C ARG A 500 19.54 7.97 -3.09
N ARG A 501 19.13 8.53 -4.24
CA ARG A 501 20.04 8.97 -5.31
C ARG A 501 20.86 10.21 -4.92
N LEU A 502 20.26 11.09 -4.13
CA LEU A 502 20.88 12.35 -3.67
C LEU A 502 21.78 12.11 -2.47
N LEU A 503 21.36 11.22 -1.55
CA LEU A 503 22.12 10.87 -0.34
C LEU A 503 23.29 9.92 -0.63
N GLY A 504 23.25 9.16 -1.75
CA GLY A 504 24.21 8.08 -2.04
C GLY A 504 25.27 8.35 -3.12
N ARG A 505 25.25 9.49 -3.86
CA ARG A 505 26.15 9.70 -5.02
C ARG A 505 27.03 10.94 -4.94
N VAL A 506 28.24 10.81 -5.49
CA VAL A 506 29.22 11.88 -5.72
C VAL A 506 29.11 12.39 -7.16
N ALA A 507 28.94 13.70 -7.36
CA ALA A 507 29.25 14.40 -8.63
C ALA A 507 29.88 15.79 -8.34
N ARG A 508 29.80 16.78 -9.25
CA ARG A 508 30.36 18.15 -9.07
C ARG A 508 29.26 19.22 -9.13
N GLY A 509 29.26 20.23 -8.23
CA GLY A 509 28.25 21.34 -8.16
C GLY A 509 27.45 21.38 -6.84
N THR A 510 26.29 22.05 -6.77
CA THR A 510 25.27 21.88 -5.69
C THR A 510 24.26 20.82 -6.10
N SER A 511 24.15 19.72 -5.35
CA SER A 511 23.26 18.61 -5.69
C SER A 511 21.82 18.87 -5.23
N TYR A 512 21.68 19.41 -4.02
CA TYR A 512 20.39 19.68 -3.40
C TYR A 512 20.51 20.73 -2.29
N VAL A 513 19.37 21.28 -1.90
CA VAL A 513 19.22 22.14 -0.73
C VAL A 513 18.38 21.40 0.30
N GLU A 514 18.88 21.24 1.52
CA GLU A 514 18.07 20.76 2.64
C GLU A 514 17.46 21.96 3.35
N VAL A 515 16.17 21.87 3.62
CA VAL A 515 15.44 22.86 4.42
C VAL A 515 14.73 22.17 5.56
N ILE A 516 14.83 22.74 6.76
CA ILE A 516 14.01 22.38 7.91
C ILE A 516 13.07 23.55 8.18
N HIS A 517 11.79 23.37 7.86
CA HIS A 517 10.78 24.42 7.95
C HIS A 517 9.47 23.94 8.57
N THR A 518 8.58 24.88 8.87
CA THR A 518 7.22 24.59 9.32
C THR A 518 6.31 25.79 9.02
N THR A 519 5.01 25.65 9.24
CA THR A 519 4.05 26.74 9.06
C THR A 519 3.01 26.76 10.17
N ASP A 520 2.44 27.94 10.45
CA ASP A 520 1.25 28.09 11.28
C ASP A 520 -0.06 28.03 10.47
N GLU A 521 0.01 27.95 9.13
CA GLU A 521 -1.14 27.64 8.28
C GLU A 521 -1.79 26.35 8.77
N TYR A 522 -3.12 26.35 8.81
CA TYR A 522 -3.90 25.17 9.18
C TYR A 522 -4.91 24.86 8.07
N ARG A 523 -4.78 23.66 7.51
CA ARG A 523 -5.79 23.09 6.62
C ARG A 523 -6.22 21.76 7.20
N ALA A 524 -7.53 21.53 7.24
CA ALA A 524 -8.05 20.24 7.67
C ALA A 524 -7.59 19.16 6.70
N TYR A 525 -7.09 18.06 7.25
CA TYR A 525 -6.79 16.87 6.46
C TYR A 525 -8.05 16.36 5.77
N LYS A 526 -7.89 15.90 4.54
CA LYS A 526 -8.93 15.21 3.79
C LYS A 526 -8.30 14.10 2.96
N LEU A 527 -9.08 13.07 2.69
CA LEU A 527 -8.69 11.97 1.82
C LEU A 527 -9.00 12.30 0.37
N PHE A 528 -8.18 11.77 -0.54
CA PHE A 528 -8.29 11.90 -1.99
C PHE A 528 -8.59 10.52 -2.57
N PHE A 529 -9.82 10.03 -2.36
CA PHE A 529 -10.34 8.78 -2.90
C PHE A 529 -11.78 9.00 -3.40
N ASP A 530 -12.38 7.98 -3.99
CA ASP A 530 -13.77 7.98 -4.46
C ASP A 530 -14.09 9.23 -5.30
N GLY A 531 -13.25 9.59 -6.26
CA GLY A 531 -13.46 10.74 -7.16
C GLY A 531 -13.22 12.11 -6.51
N VAL A 532 -12.56 12.16 -5.35
CA VAL A 532 -11.98 13.39 -4.80
C VAL A 532 -10.54 13.53 -5.31
N PHE A 533 -10.38 14.24 -6.44
CA PHE A 533 -9.10 14.38 -7.12
C PHE A 533 -8.13 15.31 -6.38
N LEU A 534 -6.86 14.91 -6.35
CA LEU A 534 -5.75 15.71 -5.81
C LEU A 534 -5.27 16.73 -6.86
N ASP A 535 -5.48 18.02 -6.59
CA ASP A 535 -4.76 19.10 -7.28
C ASP A 535 -3.75 19.73 -6.33
N GLN A 536 -2.46 19.43 -6.55
CA GLN A 536 -1.37 19.91 -5.72
C GLN A 536 -1.23 21.44 -5.73
N ALA A 537 -1.68 22.11 -6.80
CA ALA A 537 -1.61 23.56 -6.95
C ALA A 537 -2.54 24.29 -5.97
N GLU A 538 -3.71 23.71 -5.66
CA GLU A 538 -4.61 24.23 -4.61
C GLU A 538 -3.95 24.27 -3.22
N TYR A 539 -2.93 23.43 -3.01
CA TYR A 539 -2.20 23.34 -1.75
C TYR A 539 -0.96 24.23 -1.67
N ARG A 540 -0.66 24.99 -2.72
CA ARG A 540 0.49 25.90 -2.70
C ARG A 540 0.31 26.99 -1.64
N ILE A 541 1.35 27.22 -0.85
CA ILE A 541 1.43 28.28 0.17
C ILE A 541 2.70 29.15 0.02
N GLY A 542 3.56 28.83 -0.94
CA GLY A 542 4.80 29.55 -1.16
C GLY A 542 5.70 28.83 -2.15
N ALA A 543 6.96 29.25 -2.20
CA ALA A 543 8.01 28.59 -2.98
C ALA A 543 9.40 28.89 -2.40
N TYR A 544 10.38 28.04 -2.72
CA TYR A 544 11.78 28.40 -2.68
C TYR A 544 12.24 28.80 -4.07
N ALA A 545 12.69 30.05 -4.23
CA ALA A 545 13.36 30.53 -5.43
C ALA A 545 14.86 30.19 -5.36
N LEU A 546 15.32 29.36 -6.29
CA LEU A 546 16.72 28.96 -6.47
C LEU A 546 17.33 29.89 -7.52
N GLU A 547 18.24 30.79 -7.10
CA GLU A 547 18.99 31.68 -7.99
C GLU A 547 20.33 31.05 -8.36
N TYR A 548 20.65 31.00 -9.65
CA TYR A 548 21.88 30.39 -10.18
C TYR A 548 22.96 31.45 -10.47
N GLU A 549 24.23 31.02 -10.52
CA GLU A 549 25.37 31.92 -10.79
C GLU A 549 25.29 32.63 -12.16
N ASP A 550 24.55 32.09 -13.12
CA ASP A 550 24.30 32.70 -14.44
C ASP A 550 23.18 33.76 -14.41
N GLY A 551 22.58 34.01 -13.24
CA GLY A 551 21.50 34.96 -13.03
C GLY A 551 20.10 34.42 -13.33
N THR A 552 19.95 33.14 -13.70
CA THR A 552 18.65 32.50 -13.86
C THR A 552 18.02 32.14 -12.50
N GLU A 553 16.71 31.95 -12.46
CA GLU A 553 15.96 31.57 -11.27
C GLU A 553 14.95 30.48 -11.60
N GLU A 554 14.78 29.51 -10.68
CA GLU A 554 13.73 28.48 -10.73
C GLU A 554 12.97 28.46 -9.39
N GLN A 555 11.64 28.34 -9.42
CA GLN A 555 10.83 28.27 -8.20
C GLN A 555 10.36 26.84 -7.94
N VAL A 556 10.69 26.31 -6.76
CA VAL A 556 10.18 25.02 -6.29
C VAL A 556 9.02 25.28 -5.32
N PRO A 557 7.79 24.81 -5.61
CA PRO A 557 6.61 25.15 -4.83
C PRO A 557 6.64 24.50 -3.43
N ILE A 558 6.15 25.24 -2.44
CA ILE A 558 5.83 24.75 -1.11
C ILE A 558 4.33 24.46 -1.07
N CYS A 559 3.98 23.19 -0.89
CA CYS A 559 2.61 22.69 -0.93
C CYS A 559 2.23 22.03 0.39
N TYR A 560 1.20 22.56 1.05
CA TYR A 560 0.65 22.04 2.29
C TYR A 560 0.18 20.59 2.15
N GLY A 561 0.57 19.74 3.09
CA GLY A 561 0.31 18.31 3.08
C GLY A 561 1.24 17.50 2.19
N HIS A 562 2.05 18.13 1.32
CA HIS A 562 3.02 17.42 0.47
C HIS A 562 4.46 17.60 0.93
N ASN A 563 4.93 18.85 1.04
CA ASN A 563 6.30 19.13 1.48
C ASN A 563 6.39 20.00 2.74
N ILE A 564 5.26 20.29 3.37
CA ILE A 564 5.16 20.97 4.67
C ILE A 564 3.77 20.69 5.26
N SER A 565 3.63 20.76 6.59
CA SER A 565 2.32 20.77 7.26
C SER A 565 2.36 21.74 8.45
N ASN A 566 1.24 21.89 9.15
CA ASN A 566 1.13 22.76 10.31
C ASN A 566 2.10 22.32 11.43
N LYS A 567 2.65 23.27 12.19
CA LYS A 567 3.58 22.98 13.30
C LYS A 567 2.94 22.22 14.47
N ASP A 568 1.66 22.39 14.71
CA ASP A 568 0.95 21.82 15.85
C ASP A 568 0.33 20.47 15.48
N ARG A 569 1.17 19.42 15.36
CA ARG A 569 0.76 18.02 15.10
C ARG A 569 0.87 17.15 16.34
N SER A 570 -0.02 16.17 16.45
CA SER A 570 0.05 15.14 17.49
C SER A 570 0.91 13.97 17.03
N TRP A 571 1.98 13.68 17.79
CA TRP A 571 2.80 12.49 17.60
C TRP A 571 2.27 11.28 18.38
N GLU A 572 1.33 11.50 19.28
CA GLU A 572 0.70 10.45 20.08
C GLU A 572 -0.42 9.75 19.30
N ARG A 573 -0.67 8.49 19.65
CA ARG A 573 -1.88 7.77 19.25
C ARG A 573 -2.74 7.50 20.47
N ILE A 574 -4.05 7.56 20.30
CA ILE A 574 -5.01 7.33 21.37
C ILE A 574 -5.73 6.05 21.06
N ARG A 575 -5.57 5.01 21.90
CA ARG A 575 -6.44 3.83 21.82
C ARG A 575 -7.82 4.32 22.14
N SER A 576 -8.70 4.27 21.17
CA SER A 576 -9.96 4.94 21.32
C SER A 576 -10.78 4.26 22.43
N ALA A 577 -11.10 5.00 23.50
CA ALA A 577 -11.96 4.50 24.58
C ALA A 577 -13.43 4.43 24.15
N ASP A 578 -13.80 5.26 23.16
CA ASP A 578 -15.11 5.34 22.53
C ASP A 578 -14.92 5.93 21.14
N PRO A 579 -14.80 5.10 20.10
CA PRO A 579 -14.54 5.60 18.76
C PRO A 579 -15.85 6.09 18.17
N GLY A 580 -15.79 6.99 17.20
CA GLY A 580 -16.96 7.31 16.39
C GLY A 580 -17.62 6.05 15.81
N PRO A 581 -18.77 6.19 15.15
CA PRO A 581 -19.75 5.12 14.91
C PRO A 581 -19.22 3.82 14.25
N VAL A 582 -18.00 3.82 13.70
CA VAL A 582 -17.46 2.70 12.92
C VAL A 582 -16.18 2.04 13.46
N LYS A 583 -15.21 2.77 14.04
CA LYS A 583 -13.83 2.26 14.34
C LYS A 583 -13.60 1.79 15.80
N LYS A 584 -14.27 0.74 16.26
CA LYS A 584 -14.39 0.29 17.69
C LYS A 584 -13.09 -0.14 18.42
N GLU A 585 -12.17 -0.82 17.72
CA GLU A 585 -10.82 -1.22 18.14
C GLU A 585 -9.83 -0.65 17.14
N ALA A 586 -9.54 0.64 17.23
CA ALA A 586 -8.46 1.27 16.48
C ALA A 586 -7.77 2.34 17.34
N TYR A 587 -6.52 2.62 16.98
CA TYR A 587 -5.84 3.80 17.46
C TYR A 587 -6.21 4.98 16.58
N LYS A 588 -6.61 6.09 17.20
CA LYS A 588 -6.71 7.38 16.51
C LYS A 588 -5.33 8.01 16.43
N VAL A 589 -4.97 8.44 15.23
CA VAL A 589 -3.71 9.11 14.89
C VAL A 589 -3.98 10.48 14.25
N ASP A 590 -2.93 11.27 14.02
CA ASP A 590 -3.01 12.54 13.28
C ASP A 590 -2.64 12.31 11.82
N ASP A 591 -3.63 12.11 10.96
CA ASP A 591 -3.38 11.81 9.53
C ASP A 591 -2.61 12.94 8.82
N ALA A 592 -2.77 14.20 9.26
CA ALA A 592 -2.04 15.34 8.71
C ALA A 592 -0.54 15.33 9.05
N LEU A 593 -0.13 14.58 10.08
CA LEU A 593 1.29 14.31 10.36
C LEU A 593 1.86 13.31 9.34
N PHE A 594 1.05 12.37 8.86
CA PHE A 594 1.48 11.28 7.99
C PHE A 594 1.38 11.60 6.50
N GLU A 595 0.49 12.51 6.07
CA GLU A 595 0.33 12.87 4.64
C GLU A 595 1.60 13.45 3.99
N VAL A 596 2.54 13.98 4.78
CA VAL A 596 3.81 14.54 4.31
C VAL A 596 4.95 13.51 4.23
N ALA A 597 4.72 12.28 4.70
CA ALA A 597 5.72 11.22 4.73
C ALA A 597 6.13 10.84 3.30
N TYR A 598 7.44 10.67 3.08
CA TYR A 598 8.12 10.42 1.79
C TYR A 598 8.83 11.66 1.25
N THR A 599 8.11 12.70 0.84
CA THR A 599 8.74 13.95 0.39
C THR A 599 9.49 14.65 1.53
N THR A 600 9.00 14.53 2.76
CA THR A 600 9.65 15.09 3.94
C THR A 600 9.83 14.08 5.06
N ARG A 601 10.75 14.42 5.96
CA ARG A 601 10.86 13.82 7.27
C ARG A 601 10.36 14.80 8.33
N PRO A 602 9.19 14.55 8.95
CA PRO A 602 8.77 15.24 10.17
C PRO A 602 9.76 15.03 11.32
N LEU A 603 9.97 16.09 12.11
CA LEU A 603 10.89 16.17 13.24
C LEU A 603 10.15 16.80 14.43
N PRO A 604 10.00 16.09 15.56
CA PRO A 604 9.44 16.68 16.77
C PRO A 604 10.46 17.66 17.38
N THR A 605 10.02 18.87 17.72
CA THR A 605 10.86 19.88 18.39
C THR A 605 10.12 20.55 19.54
N ALA A 606 10.83 21.31 20.38
CA ALA A 606 10.22 22.09 21.46
C ALA A 606 9.25 23.18 20.96
N GLU A 607 9.35 23.59 19.70
CA GLU A 607 8.52 24.62 19.06
C GLU A 607 7.36 24.03 18.22
N GLY A 608 7.22 22.70 18.24
CA GLY A 608 6.28 21.95 17.39
C GLY A 608 7.00 21.07 16.37
N THR A 609 6.27 20.62 15.38
CA THR A 609 6.76 19.74 14.31
C THR A 609 7.38 20.58 13.19
N TYR A 610 8.62 20.25 12.84
CA TYR A 610 9.31 20.77 11.66
C TYR A 610 9.48 19.67 10.62
N TYR A 611 9.60 20.05 9.35
CA TYR A 611 9.67 19.15 8.23
C TYR A 611 11.02 19.35 7.54
N ARG A 612 11.84 18.29 7.51
CA ARG A 612 13.06 18.26 6.71
C ARG A 612 12.70 17.87 5.29
N TRP A 613 13.06 18.72 4.34
CA TRP A 613 12.83 18.52 2.92
C TRP A 613 14.14 18.66 2.15
N THR A 614 14.38 17.73 1.23
CA THR A 614 15.49 17.78 0.26
C THR A 614 14.97 18.28 -1.08
N ILE A 615 15.43 19.46 -1.47
CA ILE A 615 15.12 20.08 -2.75
C ILE A 615 16.24 19.72 -3.72
N GLU A 616 16.01 18.78 -4.62
CA GLU A 616 16.93 18.46 -5.72
C GLU A 616 17.16 19.71 -6.59
N ASN A 617 18.40 19.93 -7.02
CA ASN A 617 18.71 20.97 -7.98
C ASN A 617 18.14 20.61 -9.37
N PRO A 618 17.11 21.31 -9.88
CA PRO A 618 16.49 21.00 -11.18
C PRO A 618 17.46 21.16 -12.37
N HIS A 619 18.56 21.88 -12.17
CA HIS A 619 19.60 22.13 -13.15
C HIS A 619 20.96 21.66 -12.62
N PRO A 620 21.26 20.35 -12.72
CA PRO A 620 22.45 19.74 -12.12
C PRO A 620 23.77 20.29 -12.69
N ASP A 621 23.73 20.92 -13.85
CA ASP A 621 24.82 21.62 -14.53
C ASP A 621 25.08 23.05 -14.01
N ARG A 622 24.17 23.59 -13.20
CA ARG A 622 24.23 24.96 -12.66
C ARG A 622 24.46 24.95 -11.14
N THR A 623 25.19 25.95 -10.67
CA THR A 623 25.43 26.15 -9.24
C THR A 623 24.38 27.10 -8.66
N ILE A 624 23.70 26.66 -7.60
CA ILE A 624 22.80 27.51 -6.81
C ILE A 624 23.64 28.50 -6.01
N SER A 625 23.45 29.79 -6.26
CA SER A 625 24.16 30.90 -5.59
C SER A 625 23.38 31.45 -4.39
N ARG A 626 22.04 31.40 -4.45
CA ARG A 626 21.15 31.89 -3.39
C ARG A 626 19.81 31.13 -3.40
N VAL A 627 19.22 30.98 -2.22
CA VAL A 627 17.87 30.45 -2.05
C VAL A 627 17.04 31.49 -1.29
N ARG A 628 15.84 31.81 -1.79
CA ARG A 628 14.90 32.73 -1.14
C ARG A 628 13.55 32.05 -0.89
N LEU A 629 13.01 32.24 0.30
CA LEU A 629 11.64 31.87 0.62
C LEU A 629 10.68 32.94 0.06
N ILE A 630 9.65 32.49 -0.65
CA ILE A 630 8.50 33.26 -1.09
C ILE A 630 7.28 32.69 -0.37
N VAL A 631 6.49 33.55 0.28
CA VAL A 631 5.24 33.20 0.95
C VAL A 631 4.11 33.81 0.13
N ASP A 632 3.13 33.00 -0.28
CA ASP A 632 2.11 33.46 -1.23
C ASP A 632 1.10 34.43 -0.56
N ASP A 633 0.73 34.19 0.71
CA ASP A 633 -0.07 35.12 1.53
C ASP A 633 0.56 35.32 2.93
N PRO A 634 1.54 36.24 3.05
CA PRO A 634 2.20 36.52 4.32
C PRO A 634 1.32 37.25 5.35
N THR A 635 0.07 37.59 5.00
CA THR A 635 -0.89 38.20 5.93
C THR A 635 -1.79 37.16 6.60
N ALA A 636 -1.96 36.00 5.96
CA ALA A 636 -2.77 34.89 6.47
C ALA A 636 -1.95 33.91 7.31
N TYR A 637 -0.72 33.61 6.90
CA TYR A 637 0.15 32.62 7.55
C TYR A 637 1.62 32.97 7.40
N SER A 638 2.45 32.25 8.16
CA SER A 638 3.91 32.33 8.17
C SER A 638 4.53 30.98 7.83
N ILE A 639 5.65 31.02 7.11
CA ILE A 639 6.54 29.86 6.93
C ILE A 639 7.82 30.14 7.71
N PHE A 640 8.10 29.30 8.70
CA PHE A 640 9.27 29.42 9.58
C PHE A 640 10.36 28.48 9.08
N VAL A 641 11.54 29.03 8.77
CA VAL A 641 12.71 28.24 8.37
C VAL A 641 13.67 28.18 9.54
N LYS A 642 13.84 27.00 10.12
CA LYS A 642 14.78 26.74 11.20
C LYS A 642 16.20 26.60 10.68
N GLU A 643 16.32 25.94 9.53
CA GLU A 643 17.61 25.61 8.95
C GLU A 643 17.51 25.51 7.43
N MET A 644 18.54 25.95 6.73
CA MET A 644 18.69 25.78 5.29
C MET A 644 20.16 25.59 4.97
N ARG A 645 20.49 24.49 4.29
CA ARG A 645 21.87 24.15 3.89
C ARG A 645 21.89 23.72 2.43
N ALA A 646 22.75 24.35 1.64
CA ALA A 646 23.08 23.87 0.31
C ALA A 646 24.19 22.82 0.42
N PHE A 647 23.95 21.65 -0.16
CA PHE A 647 24.95 20.59 -0.18
C PHE A 647 25.63 20.57 -1.55
N PRO A 648 26.95 20.78 -1.61
CA PRO A 648 27.67 20.44 -2.81
C PRO A 648 27.44 18.95 -3.08
N TYR A 649 27.51 18.51 -4.33
CA TYR A 649 27.75 17.11 -4.61
C TYR A 649 29.02 16.70 -3.84
N SER A 650 28.86 15.97 -2.75
CA SER A 650 29.97 15.71 -1.84
C SER A 650 30.68 14.44 -2.27
N ALA A 651 32.01 14.50 -2.35
CA ALA A 651 32.84 13.32 -2.17
C ALA A 651 32.72 12.94 -0.69
N VAL A 652 31.91 11.91 -0.41
CA VAL A 652 31.87 11.10 0.80
C VAL A 652 32.18 11.86 2.11
N GLN A 653 31.16 12.18 2.89
CA GLN A 653 31.32 12.19 4.34
C GLN A 653 30.58 10.98 4.94
N PRO A 654 31.26 10.16 5.76
CA PRO A 654 30.58 9.15 6.56
C PRO A 654 29.67 9.86 7.58
N VAL A 655 28.44 9.37 7.72
CA VAL A 655 27.51 9.76 8.79
C VAL A 655 28.10 9.40 10.16
#